data_AF-A0AAV1GM37-F1
#
_entry.id   AF-A0AAV1GM37-F1
#
_cell.length_a   1.000
_cell.length_b   1.000
_cell.length_c   1.000
_cell.angle_alpha   90.00
_cell.angle_beta   90.00
_cell.angle_gamma   90.00
#
_symmetry.space_group_name_H-M   'P 1'
#
loop_
_entity.id
_entity.type
_entity.pdbx_description
1 polymer ?
#
loop_
_entity_poly.entity_id
_entity_poly.type
_entity_poly.pdbx_seq_one_letter_code
_entity_poly.pdbx_strand_id
1 'polypeptide(L)'
;MTQQEQQEFMESLEAALSWMTAIQERLKANDNTQGPLDALEARLRETEKIHQSEHEGRVKIDMTLVAAENLLQSEDEELRNQTQAKLKNLKSLWEETCTYIIHCHSRIEWVWLHWGEYLKAFEEFELWLMKQHCSLEVGVELQLGKMEKLWQVDQQRVIVSDIHGQAVLLERLLDEAAALHNRTQDPSVDPQTQERLQEAYSDVRDRAEERLSLLQKIAEEHQTYQGCVQRFQSWLLSKTKELTDLMEREDTAENKLQALQALDDGVAGEEKTLHHIEGLAESVRGNTSPAGAEVVLEEAEELRLGWQRLRQGLYEAEDGLRSSLDSHSQYLTRCQRLGEDIGRLRGLLQGLDQELEEGREPGDCSDHTEEQMVGQWRKYTGVRNALAGEESQVELLKAQLKELFRFSEDSRHLSDDVLAVVKEHQSVKCRATRLCSESESGLRNILQDPLLVYSQWSLVVSQVLEASAGVTDFSHIAMLVQNIERLLKDSMQLQERFRQLQVKGDLLDSVFGPERADGLQDELGAAVRNRELLHNQLQQRKSRLQGLISRTKDFGDAYELIHSKLSALRDRQPEGGLQPDILAKKSQSDQFRAILKDLEDSEAHIAALETLVSSSQNNKNLFDRLYADWIHLHKVVRARFHESEESIRDHESFHDSLLNMEKWLMIMKQKLESFHSPSEGWSIEGRQHEAMRVLGEFPEKELQLQQMEAQGQGVLRRTSEEGQVHIIRDIKRLRESWLALSNMSLNLHRLLNDSLEHTESYSWKVKGLFPHSISMKTELILGEEHGQGGAGGTRIQIQTAPAEVSGVLSSSRVKGGQEGEAGGGVLKQGGCVQGHGEWGLLLTGQDREQLIGDEADSLGWSLPSIAIQRAAATESDQPAGGNSSILTADRGGEASISIQGGGVSAGGDASMNAEEIQRGAAGGAGGAFMLFMRDQAKKSSPAVQQNTETNGQHSTRRKEFEAWLSTQSELLSGILSTKMAKLNAKELQGRQDTLKGLRAGLGWGQEQFQLLLQESQRGQSGSGPAEDVGLEELRYHWMLHKSKLKDMGDIRARTGTKRLQTEQEQPAPAAAAKVQKKPGLCHRVCRLALPLWLLLLALLLLAFLLPLMDEGNSCSLSNNFARSFNIMLRYDGPPPT
;
A
#
# COMPACT_ATOMS: atom_id res chain seq x y z
N MET A 1 -76.22 -126.57 125.99
CA MET A 1 -76.90 -125.36 125.50
C MET A 1 -76.72 -125.14 123.99
N THR A 2 -76.18 -126.13 123.28
CA THR A 2 -75.41 -125.98 122.04
C THR A 2 -76.21 -125.76 120.76
N GLN A 3 -77.49 -126.15 120.72
CA GLN A 3 -78.24 -126.17 119.45
C GLN A 3 -78.68 -124.78 118.96
N GLN A 4 -79.02 -123.85 119.88
CA GLN A 4 -79.41 -122.49 119.51
C GLN A 4 -78.19 -121.67 119.06
N GLU A 5 -77.11 -121.73 119.84
CA GLU A 5 -75.82 -121.09 119.52
C GLU A 5 -75.28 -121.57 118.15
N GLN A 6 -75.44 -122.86 117.84
CA GLN A 6 -75.08 -123.43 116.55
C GLN A 6 -75.95 -122.93 115.39
N GLN A 7 -77.24 -122.68 115.62
CA GLN A 7 -78.16 -122.11 114.62
C GLN A 7 -77.81 -120.63 114.35
N GLU A 8 -77.62 -119.83 115.40
CA GLU A 8 -77.26 -118.41 115.30
C GLU A 8 -75.90 -118.20 114.60
N PHE A 9 -74.92 -119.08 114.86
CA PHE A 9 -73.66 -119.13 114.11
C PHE A 9 -73.87 -119.51 112.64
N MET A 10 -74.72 -120.50 112.33
CA MET A 10 -74.98 -120.92 110.95
C MET A 10 -75.69 -119.82 110.14
N GLU A 11 -76.67 -119.12 110.72
CA GLU A 11 -77.40 -118.03 110.06
C GLU A 11 -76.52 -116.80 109.82
N SER A 12 -75.68 -116.41 110.79
CA SER A 12 -74.71 -115.33 110.61
C SER A 12 -73.63 -115.68 109.58
N LEU A 13 -73.14 -116.93 109.60
CA LEU A 13 -72.21 -117.46 108.60
C LEU A 13 -72.83 -117.44 107.18
N GLU A 14 -74.07 -117.88 107.02
CA GLU A 14 -74.79 -117.86 105.74
C GLU A 14 -75.03 -116.41 105.26
N ALA A 15 -75.35 -115.48 106.17
CA ALA A 15 -75.48 -114.05 105.85
C ALA A 15 -74.16 -113.41 105.39
N ALA A 16 -73.02 -113.80 105.98
CA ALA A 16 -71.69 -113.33 105.56
C ALA A 16 -71.27 -113.94 104.20
N LEU A 17 -71.50 -115.25 104.00
CA LEU A 17 -71.18 -115.94 102.75
C LEU A 17 -72.06 -115.46 101.57
N SER A 18 -73.36 -115.24 101.80
CA SER A 18 -74.27 -114.70 100.78
C SER A 18 -73.94 -113.25 100.40
N TRP A 19 -73.54 -112.41 101.36
CA TRP A 19 -73.03 -111.07 101.06
C TRP A 19 -71.75 -111.14 100.21
N MET A 20 -70.75 -111.94 100.63
CA MET A 20 -69.48 -112.04 99.88
C MET A 20 -69.67 -112.59 98.47
N THR A 21 -70.50 -113.62 98.28
CA THR A 21 -70.80 -114.15 96.94
C THR A 21 -71.53 -113.14 96.07
N ALA A 22 -72.51 -112.39 96.60
CA ALA A 22 -73.18 -111.32 95.87
C ALA A 22 -72.22 -110.17 95.46
N ILE A 23 -71.26 -109.82 96.32
CA ILE A 23 -70.21 -108.85 96.02
C ILE A 23 -69.24 -109.40 94.97
N GLN A 24 -68.78 -110.66 95.10
CA GLN A 24 -67.89 -111.29 94.11
C GLN A 24 -68.53 -111.37 92.72
N GLU A 25 -69.82 -111.70 92.61
CA GLU A 25 -70.52 -111.68 91.31
C GLU A 25 -70.67 -110.26 90.73
N ARG A 26 -70.98 -109.26 91.56
CA ARG A 26 -71.00 -107.84 91.13
C ARG A 26 -69.61 -107.36 90.69
N LEU A 27 -68.55 -107.78 91.37
CA LEU A 27 -67.17 -107.51 90.95
C LEU A 27 -66.88 -108.17 89.60
N LYS A 28 -67.12 -109.48 89.44
CA LYS A 28 -66.91 -110.19 88.15
C LYS A 28 -67.61 -109.51 86.97
N ALA A 29 -68.82 -108.98 87.18
CA ALA A 29 -69.56 -108.26 86.14
C ALA A 29 -68.93 -106.90 85.76
N ASN A 30 -68.22 -106.24 86.69
CA ASN A 30 -67.57 -104.95 86.46
C ASN A 30 -66.06 -105.06 86.16
N ASP A 31 -65.42 -106.20 86.45
CA ASP A 31 -63.96 -106.45 86.42
C ASP A 31 -63.38 -106.61 85.01
N ASN A 32 -63.70 -105.63 84.16
CA ASN A 32 -63.32 -105.52 82.77
C ASN A 32 -62.95 -104.07 82.46
N THR A 33 -61.88 -103.84 81.69
CA THR A 33 -61.42 -102.51 81.26
C THR A 33 -61.82 -102.15 79.82
N GLN A 34 -62.43 -103.08 79.07
CA GLN A 34 -62.79 -102.89 77.66
C GLN A 34 -64.04 -102.01 77.47
N GLY A 35 -64.12 -101.30 76.34
CA GLY A 35 -65.21 -100.40 75.98
C GLY A 35 -64.90 -98.91 76.19
N PRO A 36 -65.84 -98.02 75.84
CA PRO A 36 -65.64 -96.57 75.85
C PRO A 36 -65.48 -95.99 77.25
N LEU A 37 -64.91 -94.78 77.32
CA LEU A 37 -64.61 -94.06 78.57
C LEU A 37 -65.84 -93.96 79.49
N ASP A 38 -67.02 -93.61 78.96
CA ASP A 38 -68.28 -93.53 79.72
C ASP A 38 -68.65 -94.85 80.40
N ALA A 39 -68.42 -95.99 79.72
CA ALA A 39 -68.68 -97.32 80.26
C ALA A 39 -67.63 -97.71 81.31
N LEU A 40 -66.39 -97.23 81.17
CA LEU A 40 -65.35 -97.39 82.19
C LEU A 40 -65.66 -96.56 83.45
N GLU A 41 -66.11 -95.31 83.28
CA GLU A 41 -66.54 -94.44 84.39
C GLU A 41 -67.76 -95.03 85.13
N ALA A 42 -68.73 -95.59 84.39
CA ALA A 42 -69.89 -96.26 85.00
C ALA A 42 -69.49 -97.46 85.88
N ARG A 43 -68.52 -98.27 85.43
CA ARG A 43 -67.95 -99.39 86.22
C ARG A 43 -67.11 -98.89 87.41
N LEU A 44 -66.39 -97.78 87.25
CA LEU A 44 -65.65 -97.16 88.35
C LEU A 44 -66.61 -96.73 89.48
N ARG A 45 -67.73 -96.08 89.14
CA ARG A 45 -68.77 -95.68 90.09
C ARG A 45 -69.44 -96.87 90.80
N GLU A 46 -69.69 -97.98 90.10
CA GLU A 46 -70.27 -99.19 90.71
C GLU A 46 -69.25 -99.96 91.57
N THR A 47 -67.98 -100.01 91.20
CA THR A 47 -66.91 -100.61 92.04
C THR A 47 -66.57 -99.76 93.26
N GLU A 48 -66.60 -98.43 93.15
CA GLU A 48 -66.48 -97.53 94.31
C GLU A 48 -67.63 -97.74 95.30
N LYS A 49 -68.87 -97.91 94.81
CA LYS A 49 -70.02 -98.28 95.65
C LYS A 49 -69.87 -99.66 96.30
N ILE A 50 -69.20 -100.61 95.65
CA ILE A 50 -68.85 -101.91 96.24
C ILE A 50 -67.80 -101.72 97.34
N HIS A 51 -66.76 -100.92 97.10
CA HIS A 51 -65.70 -100.59 98.05
C HIS A 51 -66.26 -99.89 99.30
N GLN A 52 -67.15 -98.91 99.15
CA GLN A 52 -67.86 -98.28 100.27
C GLN A 52 -68.72 -99.28 101.07
N SER A 53 -69.24 -100.34 100.44
CA SER A 53 -70.02 -101.38 101.13
C SER A 53 -69.17 -102.35 101.97
N GLU A 54 -67.84 -102.31 101.89
CA GLU A 54 -66.94 -103.21 102.64
C GLU A 54 -67.19 -103.15 104.16
N HIS A 55 -67.60 -102.00 104.71
CA HIS A 55 -67.97 -101.91 106.13
C HIS A 55 -69.20 -102.79 106.49
N GLU A 56 -70.19 -102.90 105.61
CA GLU A 56 -71.33 -103.82 105.79
C GLU A 56 -70.84 -105.27 105.89
N GLY A 57 -69.92 -105.64 104.99
CA GLY A 57 -69.25 -106.94 105.01
C GLY A 57 -68.48 -107.20 106.31
N ARG A 58 -67.69 -106.24 106.79
CA ARG A 58 -66.98 -106.36 108.08
C ARG A 58 -67.95 -106.65 109.22
N VAL A 59 -69.05 -105.91 109.32
CA VAL A 59 -70.07 -106.11 110.37
C VAL A 59 -70.65 -107.53 110.32
N LYS A 60 -70.89 -108.10 109.13
CA LYS A 60 -71.34 -109.49 108.97
C LYS A 60 -70.29 -110.51 109.47
N ILE A 61 -69.01 -110.29 109.17
CA ILE A 61 -67.92 -111.13 109.67
C ILE A 61 -67.81 -111.02 111.20
N ASP A 62 -67.83 -109.82 111.76
CA ASP A 62 -67.74 -109.57 113.20
C ASP A 62 -68.90 -110.22 113.97
N MET A 63 -70.13 -110.12 113.46
CA MET A 63 -71.30 -110.85 113.98
C MET A 63 -71.07 -112.37 113.99
N THR A 64 -70.48 -112.91 112.92
CA THR A 64 -70.19 -114.36 112.81
C THR A 64 -69.08 -114.79 113.76
N LEU A 65 -68.09 -113.93 114.02
CA LEU A 65 -67.02 -114.17 114.99
C LEU A 65 -67.57 -114.23 116.41
N VAL A 66 -68.40 -113.24 116.81
CA VAL A 66 -69.06 -113.21 118.12
C VAL A 66 -69.97 -114.43 118.32
N ALA A 67 -70.76 -114.81 117.31
CA ALA A 67 -71.59 -116.02 117.39
C ALA A 67 -70.77 -117.31 117.56
N ALA A 68 -69.55 -117.36 117.02
CA ALA A 68 -68.66 -118.51 117.13
C ALA A 68 -67.91 -118.62 118.46
N GLU A 69 -67.71 -117.52 119.21
CA GLU A 69 -67.00 -117.56 120.51
C GLU A 69 -67.66 -118.52 121.50
N ASN A 70 -69.00 -118.57 121.52
CA ASN A 70 -69.77 -119.50 122.35
C ASN A 70 -69.47 -120.97 121.99
N LEU A 71 -69.38 -121.29 120.69
CA LEU A 71 -69.10 -122.64 120.21
C LEU A 71 -67.64 -123.07 120.44
N LEU A 72 -66.70 -122.12 120.39
CA LEU A 72 -65.28 -122.36 120.68
C LEU A 72 -65.00 -122.60 122.18
N GLN A 73 -65.93 -122.25 123.08
CA GLN A 73 -65.84 -122.54 124.51
C GLN A 73 -66.42 -123.93 124.90
N SER A 74 -66.92 -124.71 123.95
CA SER A 74 -67.49 -126.03 124.22
C SER A 74 -66.43 -127.11 124.54
N GLU A 75 -66.81 -128.07 125.40
CA GLU A 75 -65.96 -129.22 125.76
C GLU A 75 -65.74 -130.21 124.59
N ASP A 76 -66.52 -130.09 123.52
CA ASP A 76 -66.47 -130.96 122.34
C ASP A 76 -65.34 -130.55 121.38
N GLU A 77 -64.30 -131.39 121.29
CA GLU A 77 -63.17 -131.22 120.37
C GLU A 77 -63.61 -131.17 118.90
N GLU A 78 -64.61 -131.97 118.50
CA GLU A 78 -65.01 -132.09 117.10
C GLU A 78 -65.80 -130.86 116.64
N LEU A 79 -66.79 -130.44 117.43
CA LEU A 79 -67.58 -129.22 117.16
C LEU A 79 -66.69 -127.95 117.14
N ARG A 80 -65.73 -127.85 118.07
CA ARG A 80 -64.75 -126.77 118.14
C ARG A 80 -63.84 -126.75 116.92
N ASN A 81 -63.30 -127.90 116.50
CA ASN A 81 -62.47 -128.02 115.30
C ASN A 81 -63.26 -127.70 114.01
N GLN A 82 -64.51 -128.16 113.89
CA GLN A 82 -65.39 -127.85 112.75
C GLN A 82 -65.73 -126.35 112.68
N THR A 83 -65.99 -125.72 113.82
CA THR A 83 -66.27 -124.27 113.91
C THR A 83 -65.02 -123.46 113.54
N GLN A 84 -63.86 -123.84 114.05
CA GLN A 84 -62.58 -123.18 113.74
C GLN A 84 -62.19 -123.34 112.26
N ALA A 85 -62.49 -124.48 111.63
CA ALA A 85 -62.30 -124.67 110.19
C ALA A 85 -63.25 -123.77 109.37
N LYS A 86 -64.54 -123.68 109.73
CA LYS A 86 -65.49 -122.76 109.08
C LYS A 86 -65.07 -121.30 109.23
N LEU A 87 -64.66 -120.87 110.42
CA LEU A 87 -64.14 -119.51 110.64
C LEU A 87 -62.86 -119.23 109.85
N LYS A 88 -61.95 -120.21 109.73
CA LYS A 88 -60.73 -120.05 108.93
C LYS A 88 -61.07 -119.84 107.45
N ASN A 89 -61.97 -120.66 106.91
CA ASN A 89 -62.44 -120.55 105.52
C ASN A 89 -63.19 -119.23 105.28
N LEU A 90 -64.00 -118.77 106.24
CA LEU A 90 -64.69 -117.48 106.19
C LEU A 90 -63.69 -116.32 106.16
N LYS A 91 -62.68 -116.33 107.03
CA LYS A 91 -61.62 -115.30 107.06
C LYS A 91 -60.81 -115.27 105.77
N SER A 92 -60.43 -116.42 105.22
CA SER A 92 -59.71 -116.45 103.93
C SER A 92 -60.58 -115.93 102.77
N LEU A 93 -61.86 -116.28 102.74
CA LEU A 93 -62.79 -115.77 101.71
C LEU A 93 -63.06 -114.27 101.88
N TRP A 94 -63.06 -113.77 103.11
CA TRP A 94 -63.13 -112.34 103.41
C TRP A 94 -61.89 -111.60 102.91
N GLU A 95 -60.69 -112.08 103.24
CA GLU A 95 -59.42 -111.52 102.77
C GLU A 95 -59.32 -111.55 101.23
N GLU A 96 -59.73 -112.64 100.59
CA GLU A 96 -59.85 -112.77 99.14
C GLU A 96 -60.85 -111.75 98.54
N THR A 97 -62.00 -111.57 99.18
CA THR A 97 -63.03 -110.62 98.73
C THR A 97 -62.56 -109.17 98.87
N CYS A 98 -61.96 -108.78 100.01
CA CYS A 98 -61.34 -107.47 100.19
C CYS A 98 -60.25 -107.20 99.15
N THR A 99 -59.37 -108.18 98.93
CA THR A 99 -58.31 -108.07 97.92
C THR A 99 -58.91 -107.91 96.52
N TYR A 100 -60.00 -108.62 96.21
CA TYR A 100 -60.67 -108.52 94.92
C TYR A 100 -61.39 -107.17 94.73
N ILE A 101 -62.06 -106.64 95.77
CA ILE A 101 -62.66 -105.30 95.76
C ILE A 101 -61.60 -104.25 95.41
N ILE A 102 -60.49 -104.22 96.16
CA ILE A 102 -59.40 -103.26 95.97
C ILE A 102 -58.77 -103.42 94.58
N HIS A 103 -58.42 -104.64 94.18
CA HIS A 103 -57.78 -104.90 92.89
C HIS A 103 -58.67 -104.53 91.70
N CYS A 104 -59.95 -104.89 91.73
CA CYS A 104 -60.91 -104.55 90.67
C CYS A 104 -61.10 -103.03 90.57
N HIS A 105 -61.38 -102.37 91.70
CA HIS A 105 -61.58 -100.92 91.75
C HIS A 105 -60.33 -100.15 91.26
N SER A 106 -59.16 -100.38 91.87
CA SER A 106 -57.93 -99.66 91.49
C SER A 106 -57.48 -99.96 90.06
N ARG A 107 -57.78 -101.14 89.50
CA ARG A 107 -57.47 -101.45 88.09
C ARG A 107 -58.32 -100.62 87.13
N ILE A 108 -59.61 -100.45 87.42
CA ILE A 108 -60.52 -99.64 86.58
C ILE A 108 -60.22 -98.15 86.77
N GLU A 109 -60.00 -97.70 88.00
CA GLU A 109 -59.61 -96.33 88.35
C GLU A 109 -58.34 -95.93 87.62
N TRP A 110 -57.30 -96.78 87.65
CA TRP A 110 -56.03 -96.52 86.99
C TRP A 110 -56.17 -96.36 85.47
N VAL A 111 -56.93 -97.22 84.79
CA VAL A 111 -57.15 -97.09 83.34
C VAL A 111 -57.94 -95.81 83.03
N TRP A 112 -58.94 -95.47 83.83
CA TRP A 112 -59.77 -94.28 83.63
C TRP A 112 -58.98 -92.98 83.84
N LEU A 113 -58.20 -92.88 84.92
CA LEU A 113 -57.32 -91.74 85.19
C LEU A 113 -56.27 -91.56 84.10
N HIS A 114 -55.57 -92.64 83.73
CA HIS A 114 -54.52 -92.60 82.71
C HIS A 114 -55.07 -92.20 81.32
N TRP A 115 -56.27 -92.67 80.95
CA TRP A 115 -56.93 -92.23 79.73
C TRP A 115 -57.33 -90.74 79.79
N GLY A 116 -57.79 -90.26 80.95
CA GLY A 116 -58.07 -88.84 81.18
C GLY A 116 -56.84 -87.92 81.18
N GLU A 117 -55.64 -88.45 81.47
CA GLU A 117 -54.36 -87.74 81.30
C GLU A 117 -53.93 -87.70 79.83
N TYR A 118 -54.02 -88.85 79.13
CA TYR A 118 -53.77 -88.94 77.68
C TYR A 118 -54.63 -87.95 76.89
N LEU A 119 -55.95 -87.89 77.16
CA LEU A 119 -56.87 -87.02 76.41
C LEU A 119 -56.48 -85.54 76.52
N LYS A 120 -56.05 -85.06 77.69
CA LYS A 120 -55.58 -83.68 77.86
C LYS A 120 -54.33 -83.40 77.04
N ALA A 121 -53.36 -84.32 77.08
CA ALA A 121 -52.12 -84.17 76.33
C ALA A 121 -52.34 -84.26 74.80
N PHE A 122 -53.30 -85.08 74.36
CA PHE A 122 -53.76 -85.16 72.98
C PHE A 122 -54.44 -83.86 72.52
N GLU A 123 -55.41 -83.34 73.30
CA GLU A 123 -56.11 -82.08 73.00
C GLU A 123 -55.15 -80.88 72.91
N GLU A 124 -54.19 -80.77 73.85
CA GLU A 124 -53.15 -79.74 73.82
C GLU A 124 -52.25 -79.84 72.59
N PHE A 125 -51.92 -81.06 72.15
CA PHE A 125 -51.11 -81.31 70.96
C PHE A 125 -51.89 -81.07 69.65
N GLU A 126 -53.18 -81.42 69.57
CA GLU A 126 -54.04 -81.06 68.42
C GLU A 126 -54.22 -79.55 68.30
N LEU A 127 -54.45 -78.84 69.41
CA LEU A 127 -54.52 -77.38 69.44
C LEU A 127 -53.22 -76.73 68.96
N TRP A 128 -52.07 -77.30 69.34
CA TRP A 128 -50.77 -76.87 68.83
C TRP A 128 -50.61 -77.17 67.33
N LEU A 129 -50.97 -78.37 66.86
CA LEU A 129 -50.94 -78.75 65.44
C LEU A 129 -51.78 -77.82 64.58
N MET A 130 -53.03 -77.57 64.97
CA MET A 130 -53.94 -76.65 64.26
C MET A 130 -53.37 -75.22 64.20
N LYS A 131 -52.73 -74.75 65.28
CA LYS A 131 -52.06 -73.45 65.29
C LYS A 131 -50.88 -73.40 64.29
N GLN A 132 -50.09 -74.46 64.17
CA GLN A 132 -49.01 -74.53 63.19
C GLN A 132 -49.51 -74.71 61.76
N HIS A 133 -50.59 -75.47 61.55
CA HIS A 133 -51.23 -75.61 60.24
C HIS A 133 -51.69 -74.24 59.72
N CYS A 134 -52.50 -73.51 60.50
CA CYS A 134 -53.00 -72.19 60.13
C CYS A 134 -51.88 -71.14 59.96
N SER A 135 -50.75 -71.25 60.66
CA SER A 135 -49.61 -70.33 60.48
C SER A 135 -48.83 -70.60 59.20
N LEU A 136 -48.78 -71.86 58.75
CA LEU A 136 -48.10 -72.29 57.53
C LEU A 136 -48.97 -72.12 56.27
N GLU A 137 -50.30 -72.18 56.37
CA GLU A 137 -51.24 -71.88 55.27
C GLU A 137 -51.08 -70.45 54.71
N VAL A 138 -50.75 -69.47 55.57
CA VAL A 138 -50.52 -68.08 55.13
C VAL A 138 -49.25 -68.02 54.30
N GLY A 139 -49.37 -67.73 53.01
CA GLY A 139 -48.25 -67.68 52.06
C GLY A 139 -47.07 -66.81 52.50
N VAL A 140 -45.91 -67.02 51.87
CA VAL A 140 -44.68 -66.26 52.17
C VAL A 140 -44.86 -64.79 51.77
N GLU A 141 -44.71 -63.89 52.75
CA GLU A 141 -44.69 -62.45 52.52
C GLU A 141 -43.35 -62.02 51.91
N LEU A 142 -43.38 -61.54 50.66
CA LEU A 142 -42.18 -61.08 49.96
C LEU A 142 -41.58 -59.84 50.64
N GLN A 143 -40.29 -59.91 50.97
CA GLN A 143 -39.57 -58.83 51.66
C GLN A 143 -38.84 -57.88 50.70
N LEU A 144 -38.51 -56.70 51.22
CA LEU A 144 -37.83 -55.60 50.49
C LEU A 144 -36.39 -55.96 50.10
N GLY A 145 -35.56 -56.36 51.06
CA GLY A 145 -34.12 -56.53 50.87
C GLY A 145 -33.60 -57.88 51.34
N LYS A 146 -32.29 -58.09 51.12
CA LYS A 146 -31.58 -59.31 51.54
C LYS A 146 -31.65 -59.58 53.04
N MET A 147 -31.54 -58.54 53.87
CA MET A 147 -31.41 -58.71 55.32
C MET A 147 -32.73 -59.20 55.93
N GLU A 148 -33.84 -58.66 55.43
CA GLU A 148 -35.20 -59.05 55.79
C GLU A 148 -35.50 -60.49 55.33
N LYS A 149 -35.02 -60.89 54.13
CA LYS A 149 -35.11 -62.27 53.63
C LYS A 149 -34.31 -63.26 54.47
N LEU A 150 -33.07 -62.92 54.84
CA LEU A 150 -32.25 -63.74 55.73
C LEU A 150 -32.88 -63.86 57.12
N TRP A 151 -33.45 -62.78 57.65
CA TRP A 151 -34.19 -62.80 58.90
C TRP A 151 -35.43 -63.72 58.84
N GLN A 152 -36.19 -63.70 57.73
CA GLN A 152 -37.29 -64.64 57.51
C GLN A 152 -36.81 -66.10 57.46
N VAL A 153 -35.68 -66.38 56.82
CA VAL A 153 -35.07 -67.72 56.80
C VAL A 153 -34.78 -68.20 58.23
N ASP A 154 -34.14 -67.36 59.05
CA ASP A 154 -33.77 -67.76 60.41
C ASP A 154 -35.00 -67.87 61.33
N GLN A 155 -36.00 -67.00 61.18
CA GLN A 155 -37.29 -67.12 61.87
C GLN A 155 -38.02 -68.43 61.50
N GLN A 156 -38.05 -68.80 60.22
CA GLN A 156 -38.63 -70.07 59.78
C GLN A 156 -37.80 -71.28 60.29
N ARG A 157 -36.48 -71.14 60.38
CA ARG A 157 -35.58 -72.18 60.91
C ARG A 157 -35.87 -72.50 62.38
N VAL A 158 -36.21 -71.49 63.18
CA VAL A 158 -36.69 -71.68 64.57
C VAL A 158 -38.01 -72.45 64.57
N ILE A 159 -39.00 -72.05 63.75
CA ILE A 159 -40.31 -72.74 63.66
C ILE A 159 -40.14 -74.22 63.26
N VAL A 160 -39.28 -74.53 62.29
CA VAL A 160 -38.97 -75.91 61.90
C VAL A 160 -38.32 -76.67 63.06
N SER A 161 -37.42 -76.05 63.82
CA SER A 161 -36.80 -76.66 65.00
C SER A 161 -37.82 -76.92 66.12
N ASP A 162 -38.77 -76.01 66.34
CA ASP A 162 -39.85 -76.17 67.34
C ASP A 162 -40.79 -77.32 66.95
N ILE A 163 -41.13 -77.45 65.65
CA ILE A 163 -41.94 -78.57 65.13
C ILE A 163 -41.21 -79.90 65.31
N HIS A 164 -39.91 -79.96 65.01
CA HIS A 164 -39.09 -81.15 65.26
C HIS A 164 -39.00 -81.50 66.75
N GLY A 165 -38.88 -80.51 67.63
CA GLY A 165 -38.84 -80.72 69.08
C GLY A 165 -40.09 -81.43 69.62
N GLN A 166 -41.25 -81.21 68.98
CA GLN A 166 -42.52 -81.82 69.38
C GLN A 166 -42.69 -83.28 68.91
N ALA A 167 -41.79 -83.82 68.07
CA ALA A 167 -41.83 -85.23 67.66
C ALA A 167 -41.82 -86.21 68.84
N VAL A 168 -41.04 -85.89 69.90
CA VAL A 168 -40.94 -86.73 71.11
C VAL A 168 -42.26 -86.78 71.89
N LEU A 169 -43.06 -85.71 71.85
CA LEU A 169 -44.39 -85.70 72.46
C LEU A 169 -45.37 -86.56 71.64
N LEU A 170 -45.29 -86.48 70.30
CA LEU A 170 -46.09 -87.32 69.41
C LEU A 170 -45.78 -88.81 69.60
N GLU A 171 -44.50 -89.20 69.59
CA GLU A 171 -44.08 -90.60 69.84
C GLU A 171 -44.67 -91.13 71.16
N ARG A 172 -44.57 -90.34 72.24
CA ARG A 172 -45.16 -90.70 73.53
C ARG A 172 -46.68 -90.81 73.49
N LEU A 173 -47.38 -89.90 72.82
CA LEU A 173 -48.84 -89.96 72.66
C LEU A 173 -49.27 -91.20 71.88
N LEU A 174 -48.54 -91.60 70.84
CA LEU A 174 -48.81 -92.81 70.07
C LEU A 174 -48.58 -94.09 70.89
N ASP A 175 -47.48 -94.15 71.66
CA ASP A 175 -47.21 -95.26 72.58
C ASP A 175 -48.28 -95.36 73.69
N GLU A 176 -48.70 -94.24 74.28
CA GLU A 176 -49.77 -94.17 75.28
C GLU A 176 -51.13 -94.59 74.67
N ALA A 177 -51.46 -94.11 73.47
CA ALA A 177 -52.67 -94.51 72.73
C ALA A 177 -52.69 -96.02 72.42
N ALA A 178 -51.58 -96.58 71.95
CA ALA A 178 -51.45 -98.01 71.70
C ALA A 178 -51.57 -98.83 73.00
N ALA A 179 -50.96 -98.36 74.11
CA ALA A 179 -51.06 -98.99 75.42
C ALA A 179 -52.47 -98.89 76.03
N LEU A 180 -53.25 -97.86 75.70
CA LEU A 180 -54.65 -97.72 76.06
C LEU A 180 -55.53 -98.63 75.20
N HIS A 181 -55.41 -98.60 73.87
CA HIS A 181 -56.18 -99.45 72.95
C HIS A 181 -56.01 -100.95 73.25
N ASN A 182 -54.79 -101.39 73.57
CA ASN A 182 -54.54 -102.78 74.01
C ASN A 182 -55.32 -103.17 75.29
N ARG A 183 -55.68 -102.22 76.16
CA ARG A 183 -56.45 -102.45 77.40
C ARG A 183 -57.96 -102.18 77.27
N THR A 184 -58.35 -101.25 76.40
CA THR A 184 -59.73 -100.75 76.27
C THR A 184 -60.44 -101.25 75.01
N GLN A 185 -59.70 -101.57 73.94
CA GLN A 185 -60.23 -101.93 72.62
C GLN A 185 -61.17 -100.87 72.03
N ASP A 186 -61.02 -99.61 72.44
CA ASP A 186 -61.89 -98.52 72.01
C ASP A 186 -61.45 -97.91 70.67
N PRO A 187 -62.40 -97.52 69.78
CA PRO A 187 -62.08 -96.88 68.50
C PRO A 187 -61.40 -95.51 68.59
N SER A 188 -61.59 -94.73 69.67
CA SER A 188 -61.03 -93.36 69.77
C SER A 188 -59.52 -93.30 69.96
N VAL A 189 -58.90 -94.43 70.29
CA VAL A 189 -57.44 -94.60 70.45
C VAL A 189 -56.88 -95.67 69.51
N ASP A 190 -57.65 -96.05 68.49
CA ASP A 190 -57.29 -97.14 67.57
C ASP A 190 -56.09 -96.79 66.65
N PRO A 191 -55.50 -97.79 65.98
CA PRO A 191 -54.39 -97.56 65.06
C PRO A 191 -54.71 -96.58 63.92
N GLN A 192 -55.98 -96.49 63.48
CA GLN A 192 -56.35 -95.55 62.41
C GLN A 192 -56.35 -94.09 62.91
N THR A 193 -56.76 -93.86 64.15
CA THR A 193 -56.74 -92.52 64.77
C THR A 193 -55.29 -92.09 65.06
N GLN A 194 -54.45 -93.03 65.50
CA GLN A 194 -53.00 -92.83 65.64
C GLN A 194 -52.32 -92.46 64.31
N GLU A 195 -52.64 -93.20 63.23
CA GLU A 195 -52.11 -92.93 61.88
C GLU A 195 -52.48 -91.52 61.38
N ARG A 196 -53.75 -91.10 61.57
CA ARG A 196 -54.19 -89.73 61.21
C ARG A 196 -53.44 -88.62 61.97
N LEU A 197 -53.13 -88.83 63.25
CA LEU A 197 -52.36 -87.86 64.04
C LEU A 197 -50.91 -87.75 63.51
N GLN A 198 -50.31 -88.91 63.19
CA GLN A 198 -48.98 -88.99 62.60
C GLN A 198 -48.91 -88.36 61.20
N GLU A 199 -49.93 -88.56 60.37
CA GLU A 199 -50.09 -87.91 59.06
C GLU A 199 -50.20 -86.39 59.21
N ALA A 200 -51.09 -85.89 60.08
CA ALA A 200 -51.30 -84.46 60.31
C ALA A 200 -50.03 -83.75 60.81
N TYR A 201 -49.27 -84.39 61.70
CA TYR A 201 -47.95 -83.86 62.12
C TYR A 201 -46.94 -83.87 60.98
N SER A 202 -46.85 -84.96 60.22
CA SER A 202 -45.89 -85.08 59.10
C SER A 202 -46.15 -84.02 58.04
N ASP A 203 -47.42 -83.80 57.70
CA ASP A 203 -47.89 -82.76 56.76
C ASP A 203 -47.62 -81.32 57.27
N VAL A 204 -47.65 -81.07 58.58
CA VAL A 204 -47.20 -79.80 59.18
C VAL A 204 -45.67 -79.64 59.11
N ARG A 205 -44.89 -80.69 59.43
CA ARG A 205 -43.42 -80.69 59.31
C ARG A 205 -42.98 -80.42 57.87
N ASP A 206 -43.51 -81.19 56.92
CA ASP A 206 -43.07 -81.17 55.52
C ASP A 206 -43.32 -79.79 54.89
N ARG A 207 -44.50 -79.18 55.12
CA ARG A 207 -44.76 -77.79 54.71
C ARG A 207 -43.82 -76.76 55.36
N ALA A 208 -43.43 -76.97 56.62
CA ALA A 208 -42.50 -76.06 57.30
C ALA A 208 -41.09 -76.13 56.70
N GLU A 209 -40.64 -77.32 56.32
CA GLU A 209 -39.36 -77.58 55.64
C GLU A 209 -39.37 -77.07 54.18
N GLU A 210 -40.46 -77.29 53.44
CA GLU A 210 -40.64 -76.75 52.09
C GLU A 210 -40.59 -75.21 52.10
N ARG A 211 -41.29 -74.58 53.05
CA ARG A 211 -41.26 -73.11 53.25
C ARG A 211 -39.86 -72.61 53.61
N LEU A 212 -39.13 -73.33 54.45
CA LEU A 212 -37.73 -73.01 54.78
C LEU A 212 -36.83 -73.10 53.55
N SER A 213 -36.98 -74.15 52.75
CA SER A 213 -36.22 -74.39 51.52
C SER A 213 -36.49 -73.30 50.46
N LEU A 214 -37.74 -72.88 50.32
CA LEU A 214 -38.13 -71.76 49.44
C LEU A 214 -37.52 -70.44 49.91
N LEU A 215 -37.63 -70.11 51.20
CA LEU A 215 -37.05 -68.88 51.77
C LEU A 215 -35.52 -68.85 51.62
N GLN A 216 -34.84 -69.98 51.85
CA GLN A 216 -33.39 -70.12 51.67
C GLN A 216 -32.99 -69.81 50.22
N LYS A 217 -33.65 -70.45 49.26
CA LYS A 217 -33.42 -70.19 47.83
C LYS A 217 -33.61 -68.70 47.48
N ILE A 218 -34.69 -68.08 47.95
CA ILE A 218 -34.98 -66.66 47.70
C ILE A 218 -33.91 -65.72 48.31
N ALA A 219 -33.38 -66.06 49.49
CA ALA A 219 -32.30 -65.32 50.13
C ALA A 219 -30.94 -65.52 49.42
N GLU A 220 -30.64 -66.75 48.98
CA GLU A 220 -29.42 -67.11 48.25
C GLU A 220 -29.37 -66.47 46.85
N GLU A 221 -30.49 -66.43 46.11
CA GLU A 221 -30.59 -65.70 44.84
C GLU A 221 -30.29 -64.20 45.04
N HIS A 222 -30.87 -63.56 46.05
CA HIS A 222 -30.60 -62.15 46.34
C HIS A 222 -29.15 -61.94 46.84
N GLN A 223 -28.59 -62.87 47.62
CA GLN A 223 -27.21 -62.81 48.09
C GLN A 223 -26.18 -62.99 46.97
N THR A 224 -26.43 -63.87 46.01
CA THR A 224 -25.57 -64.07 44.84
C THR A 224 -25.63 -62.87 43.90
N TYR A 225 -26.82 -62.34 43.62
CA TYR A 225 -27.02 -61.08 42.91
C TYR A 225 -26.21 -59.93 43.56
N GLN A 226 -26.44 -59.62 44.84
CA GLN A 226 -25.74 -58.53 45.53
C GLN A 226 -24.21 -58.71 45.53
N GLY A 227 -23.72 -59.95 45.65
CA GLY A 227 -22.30 -60.25 45.55
C GLY A 227 -21.72 -59.99 44.15
N CYS A 228 -22.50 -60.21 43.09
CA CYS A 228 -22.10 -59.90 41.72
C CYS A 228 -22.11 -58.39 41.46
N VAL A 229 -23.15 -57.68 41.92
CA VAL A 229 -23.24 -56.20 41.87
C VAL A 229 -22.00 -55.56 42.50
N GLN A 230 -21.67 -55.91 43.74
CA GLN A 230 -20.53 -55.30 44.47
C GLN A 230 -19.18 -55.52 43.76
N ARG A 231 -18.98 -56.71 43.17
CA ARG A 231 -17.78 -57.00 42.36
C ARG A 231 -17.75 -56.17 41.08
N PHE A 232 -18.88 -56.06 40.38
CA PHE A 232 -18.97 -55.30 39.13
C PHE A 232 -18.84 -53.78 39.36
N GLN A 233 -19.43 -53.23 40.43
CA GLN A 233 -19.21 -51.84 40.86
C GLN A 233 -17.72 -51.58 41.15
N SER A 234 -17.07 -52.47 41.91
CA SER A 234 -15.64 -52.36 42.22
C SER A 234 -14.77 -52.42 40.95
N TRP A 235 -15.13 -53.30 40.01
CA TRP A 235 -14.47 -53.41 38.71
C TRP A 235 -14.67 -52.17 37.83
N LEU A 236 -15.89 -51.64 37.74
CA LEU A 236 -16.22 -50.40 37.02
C LEU A 236 -15.40 -49.23 37.56
N LEU A 237 -15.32 -49.06 38.88
CA LEU A 237 -14.51 -48.02 39.52
C LEU A 237 -13.02 -48.21 39.21
N SER A 238 -12.51 -49.43 39.28
CA SER A 238 -11.11 -49.75 38.95
C SER A 238 -10.79 -49.42 37.48
N LYS A 239 -11.68 -49.76 36.54
CA LYS A 239 -11.47 -49.54 35.11
C LYS A 239 -11.69 -48.10 34.67
N THR A 240 -12.61 -47.39 35.32
CA THR A 240 -12.76 -45.93 35.17
C THR A 240 -11.51 -45.20 35.65
N LYS A 241 -10.91 -45.64 36.78
CA LYS A 241 -9.64 -45.11 37.23
C LYS A 241 -8.49 -45.42 36.26
N GLU A 242 -8.41 -46.65 35.76
CA GLU A 242 -7.38 -47.06 34.78
C GLU A 242 -7.44 -46.20 33.51
N LEU A 243 -8.63 -45.85 33.02
CA LEU A 243 -8.82 -44.88 31.94
C LEU A 243 -8.25 -43.49 32.30
N THR A 244 -8.60 -42.94 33.47
CA THR A 244 -8.08 -41.63 33.91
C THR A 244 -6.55 -41.64 34.04
N ASP A 245 -5.99 -42.64 34.71
CA ASP A 245 -4.53 -42.80 34.92
C ASP A 245 -3.78 -42.94 33.57
N LEU A 246 -4.37 -43.61 32.56
CA LEU A 246 -3.81 -43.71 31.21
C LEU A 246 -3.84 -42.37 30.45
N MET A 247 -4.87 -41.56 30.64
CA MET A 247 -4.97 -40.24 30.02
C MET A 247 -3.98 -39.26 30.65
N GLU A 248 -3.77 -39.31 31.96
CA GLU A 248 -2.82 -38.46 32.70
C GLU A 248 -1.33 -38.83 32.48
N ARG A 249 -1.01 -40.10 32.14
CA ARG A 249 0.37 -40.55 31.90
C ARG A 249 1.11 -39.73 30.83
N GLU A 250 2.41 -39.51 31.01
CA GLU A 250 3.28 -38.96 29.96
C GLU A 250 3.76 -40.11 29.03
N ASP A 251 3.07 -40.29 27.91
CA ASP A 251 3.36 -41.27 26.86
C ASP A 251 3.04 -40.70 25.48
N THR A 252 3.58 -41.30 24.42
CA THR A 252 3.19 -41.00 23.03
C THR A 252 1.72 -41.32 22.79
N ALA A 253 1.03 -40.51 21.98
CA ALA A 253 -0.39 -40.70 21.66
C ALA A 253 -0.68 -42.10 21.07
N GLU A 254 0.26 -42.66 20.30
CA GLU A 254 0.18 -44.00 19.72
C GLU A 254 0.20 -45.10 20.79
N ASN A 255 1.12 -45.01 21.77
CA ASN A 255 1.16 -45.97 22.90
C ASN A 255 -0.10 -45.87 23.76
N LYS A 256 -0.60 -44.64 24.00
CA LYS A 256 -1.88 -44.42 24.71
C LYS A 256 -3.05 -45.05 23.94
N LEU A 257 -3.13 -44.85 22.63
CA LEU A 257 -4.16 -45.44 21.78
C LEU A 257 -4.17 -46.98 21.89
N GLN A 258 -2.99 -47.61 21.79
CA GLN A 258 -2.86 -49.06 21.92
C GLN A 258 -3.28 -49.57 23.31
N ALA A 259 -2.97 -48.81 24.37
CA ALA A 259 -3.40 -49.13 25.73
C ALA A 259 -4.92 -48.96 25.93
N LEU A 260 -5.53 -47.92 25.36
CA LEU A 260 -6.99 -47.73 25.38
C LEU A 260 -7.72 -48.83 24.62
N GLN A 261 -7.20 -49.28 23.48
CA GLN A 261 -7.78 -50.40 22.71
C GLN A 261 -7.76 -51.70 23.53
N ALA A 262 -6.63 -52.03 24.17
CA ALA A 262 -6.55 -53.19 25.07
C ALA A 262 -7.48 -53.05 26.29
N LEU A 263 -7.75 -51.83 26.75
CA LEU A 263 -8.70 -51.54 27.83
C LEU A 263 -10.16 -51.68 27.38
N ASP A 264 -10.55 -51.17 26.21
CA ASP A 264 -11.91 -51.37 25.68
C ASP A 264 -12.19 -52.83 25.30
N ASP A 265 -11.22 -53.56 24.73
CA ASP A 265 -11.34 -55.01 24.52
C ASP A 265 -11.66 -55.75 25.83
N GLY A 266 -11.00 -55.36 26.93
CA GLY A 266 -11.27 -55.89 28.27
C GLY A 266 -12.64 -55.47 28.83
N VAL A 267 -13.05 -54.23 28.63
CA VAL A 267 -14.34 -53.69 29.11
C VAL A 267 -15.53 -54.24 28.30
N ALA A 268 -15.37 -54.45 27.00
CA ALA A 268 -16.36 -55.07 26.12
C ALA A 268 -16.54 -56.56 26.45
N GLY A 269 -15.47 -57.28 26.84
CA GLY A 269 -15.57 -58.67 27.28
C GLY A 269 -16.51 -58.89 28.48
N GLU A 270 -16.58 -57.92 29.39
CA GLU A 270 -17.39 -57.94 30.61
C GLU A 270 -18.87 -57.56 30.38
N GLU A 271 -19.28 -57.25 29.15
CA GLU A 271 -20.72 -57.13 28.80
C GLU A 271 -21.52 -58.39 29.18
N LYS A 272 -20.88 -59.56 29.13
CA LYS A 272 -21.47 -60.84 29.51
C LYS A 272 -21.75 -60.97 31.01
N THR A 273 -20.93 -60.34 31.87
CA THR A 273 -21.15 -60.38 33.32
C THR A 273 -22.24 -59.39 33.73
N LEU A 274 -22.35 -58.26 33.03
CA LEU A 274 -23.50 -57.36 33.14
C LEU A 274 -24.82 -58.06 32.79
N HIS A 275 -24.92 -58.72 31.62
CA HIS A 275 -26.12 -59.49 31.23
C HIS A 275 -26.46 -60.61 32.23
N HIS A 276 -25.45 -61.23 32.85
CA HIS A 276 -25.67 -62.22 33.92
C HIS A 276 -26.25 -61.57 35.18
N ILE A 277 -25.79 -60.38 35.57
CA ILE A 277 -26.34 -59.61 36.69
C ILE A 277 -27.79 -59.19 36.40
N GLU A 278 -28.10 -58.71 35.19
CA GLU A 278 -29.47 -58.38 34.77
C GLU A 278 -30.40 -59.62 34.82
N GLY A 279 -29.91 -60.80 34.40
CA GLY A 279 -30.66 -62.05 34.53
C GLY A 279 -30.89 -62.49 35.99
N LEU A 280 -29.91 -62.28 36.87
CA LEU A 280 -30.07 -62.50 38.31
C LEU A 280 -31.04 -61.48 38.93
N ALA A 281 -30.98 -60.21 38.51
CA ALA A 281 -31.88 -59.16 38.95
C ALA A 281 -33.34 -59.57 38.67
N GLU A 282 -33.66 -60.07 37.48
CA GLU A 282 -35.03 -60.49 37.14
C GLU A 282 -35.54 -61.65 38.01
N SER A 283 -34.69 -62.66 38.29
CA SER A 283 -35.03 -63.74 39.24
C SER A 283 -35.30 -63.21 40.64
N VAL A 284 -34.45 -62.28 41.10
CA VAL A 284 -34.60 -61.66 42.42
C VAL A 284 -35.86 -60.80 42.48
N ARG A 285 -36.17 -60.02 41.43
CA ARG A 285 -37.38 -59.17 41.35
C ARG A 285 -38.66 -59.98 41.50
N GLY A 286 -38.76 -61.14 40.83
CA GLY A 286 -39.91 -62.05 40.98
C GLY A 286 -40.12 -62.57 42.40
N ASN A 287 -39.06 -62.61 43.21
CA ASN A 287 -39.03 -63.09 44.58
C ASN A 287 -38.87 -61.97 45.64
N THR A 288 -39.17 -60.72 45.30
CA THR A 288 -38.99 -59.52 46.16
C THR A 288 -40.31 -58.72 46.23
N SER A 289 -40.52 -57.94 47.30
CA SER A 289 -41.67 -57.03 47.35
C SER A 289 -41.63 -56.01 46.20
N PRO A 290 -42.77 -55.43 45.76
CA PRO A 290 -42.79 -54.52 44.62
C PRO A 290 -41.81 -53.35 44.73
N ALA A 291 -41.70 -52.72 45.91
CA ALA A 291 -40.76 -51.64 46.15
C ALA A 291 -39.29 -52.10 46.19
N GLY A 292 -39.01 -53.31 46.67
CA GLY A 292 -37.66 -53.87 46.59
C GLY A 292 -37.27 -54.31 45.18
N ALA A 293 -38.24 -54.73 44.37
CA ALA A 293 -38.07 -55.09 42.97
C ALA A 293 -37.86 -53.86 42.04
N GLU A 294 -38.26 -52.66 42.50
CA GLU A 294 -37.91 -51.38 41.90
C GLU A 294 -36.45 -51.03 42.21
N VAL A 295 -36.02 -51.08 43.48
CA VAL A 295 -34.61 -50.86 43.88
C VAL A 295 -33.63 -51.82 43.17
N VAL A 296 -33.99 -53.10 43.00
CA VAL A 296 -33.16 -54.08 42.27
C VAL A 296 -33.09 -53.76 40.76
N LEU A 297 -34.13 -53.14 40.19
CA LEU A 297 -34.11 -52.69 38.79
C LEU A 297 -33.24 -51.43 38.63
N GLU A 298 -33.40 -50.46 39.53
CA GLU A 298 -32.58 -49.23 39.55
C GLU A 298 -31.09 -49.58 39.69
N GLU A 299 -30.73 -50.44 40.64
CA GLU A 299 -29.34 -50.85 40.86
C GLU A 299 -28.75 -51.55 39.61
N ALA A 300 -29.50 -52.46 38.97
CA ALA A 300 -29.06 -53.11 37.73
C ALA A 300 -28.90 -52.10 36.57
N GLU A 301 -29.82 -51.14 36.44
CA GLU A 301 -29.75 -50.06 35.44
C GLU A 301 -28.56 -49.10 35.72
N GLU A 302 -28.26 -48.79 36.98
CA GLU A 302 -27.07 -48.01 37.36
C GLU A 302 -25.77 -48.70 36.91
N LEU A 303 -25.66 -50.03 37.02
CA LEU A 303 -24.51 -50.79 36.50
C LEU A 303 -24.43 -50.71 34.98
N ARG A 304 -25.57 -50.90 34.30
CA ARG A 304 -25.69 -50.81 32.83
C ARG A 304 -25.26 -49.44 32.33
N LEU A 305 -25.75 -48.38 32.95
CA LEU A 305 -25.37 -46.99 32.68
C LEU A 305 -23.92 -46.69 33.08
N GLY A 306 -23.40 -47.32 34.14
CA GLY A 306 -21.99 -47.23 34.55
C GLY A 306 -21.03 -47.81 33.50
N TRP A 307 -21.33 -49.01 33.01
CA TRP A 307 -20.58 -49.65 31.93
C TRP A 307 -20.68 -48.87 30.61
N GLN A 308 -21.87 -48.38 30.25
CA GLN A 308 -22.05 -47.53 29.06
C GLN A 308 -21.25 -46.22 29.14
N ARG A 309 -21.24 -45.54 30.29
CA ARG A 309 -20.43 -44.34 30.52
C ARG A 309 -18.93 -44.62 30.40
N LEU A 310 -18.45 -45.75 30.95
CA LEU A 310 -17.05 -46.15 30.82
C LEU A 310 -16.67 -46.40 29.34
N ARG A 311 -17.51 -47.11 28.58
CA ARG A 311 -17.27 -47.35 27.14
C ARG A 311 -17.36 -46.07 26.30
N GLN A 312 -18.27 -45.16 26.62
CA GLN A 312 -18.31 -43.84 25.99
C GLN A 312 -17.04 -43.05 26.28
N GLY A 313 -16.57 -43.01 27.53
CA GLY A 313 -15.32 -42.34 27.91
C GLY A 313 -14.08 -42.94 27.22
N LEU A 314 -14.04 -44.27 27.04
CA LEU A 314 -13.01 -44.96 26.26
C LEU A 314 -13.03 -44.53 24.79
N TYR A 315 -14.21 -44.51 24.16
CA TYR A 315 -14.37 -44.07 22.77
C TYR A 315 -13.99 -42.59 22.58
N GLU A 316 -14.44 -41.70 23.47
CA GLU A 316 -14.12 -40.27 23.42
C GLU A 316 -12.62 -39.99 23.63
N ALA A 317 -11.98 -40.75 24.52
CA ALA A 317 -10.53 -40.71 24.72
C ALA A 317 -9.76 -41.22 23.48
N GLU A 318 -10.22 -42.32 22.86
CA GLU A 318 -9.61 -42.86 21.64
C GLU A 318 -9.78 -41.89 20.46
N ASP A 319 -11.00 -41.40 20.20
CA ASP A 319 -11.29 -40.46 19.11
C ASP A 319 -10.57 -39.12 19.30
N GLY A 320 -10.45 -38.65 20.54
CA GLY A 320 -9.63 -37.48 20.91
C GLY A 320 -8.14 -37.68 20.58
N LEU A 321 -7.57 -38.84 20.92
CA LEU A 321 -6.18 -39.16 20.58
C LEU A 321 -5.98 -39.37 19.08
N ARG A 322 -6.89 -40.03 18.37
CA ARG A 322 -6.86 -40.16 16.90
C ARG A 322 -6.92 -38.80 16.22
N SER A 323 -7.85 -37.94 16.64
CA SER A 323 -7.98 -36.56 16.14
C SER A 323 -6.72 -35.73 16.41
N SER A 324 -6.11 -35.90 17.59
CA SER A 324 -4.82 -35.26 17.90
C SER A 324 -3.69 -35.76 16.98
N LEU A 325 -3.57 -37.07 16.79
CA LEU A 325 -2.55 -37.68 15.93
C LEU A 325 -2.72 -37.29 14.45
N ASP A 326 -3.96 -37.27 13.95
CA ASP A 326 -4.31 -36.79 12.61
C ASP A 326 -4.01 -35.30 12.44
N SER A 327 -4.26 -34.48 13.48
CA SER A 327 -3.92 -33.05 13.43
C SER A 327 -2.40 -32.83 13.40
N HIS A 328 -1.63 -33.62 14.17
CA HIS A 328 -0.17 -33.59 14.17
C HIS A 328 0.41 -34.06 12.82
N SER A 329 -0.12 -35.14 12.26
CA SER A 329 0.23 -35.65 10.93
C SER A 329 -0.06 -34.62 9.83
N GLN A 330 -1.20 -33.94 9.90
CA GLN A 330 -1.53 -32.83 9.00
C GLN A 330 -0.58 -31.64 9.18
N TYR A 331 -0.24 -31.27 10.41
CA TYR A 331 0.76 -30.22 10.70
C TYR A 331 2.10 -30.57 10.07
N LEU A 332 2.66 -31.76 10.34
CA LEU A 332 3.94 -32.22 9.78
C LEU A 332 3.93 -32.21 8.25
N THR A 333 2.86 -32.72 7.62
CA THR A 333 2.71 -32.73 6.16
C THR A 333 2.68 -31.30 5.58
N ARG A 334 2.01 -30.37 6.26
CA ARG A 334 1.96 -28.95 5.86
C ARG A 334 3.30 -28.25 6.06
N CYS A 335 4.01 -28.55 7.15
CA CYS A 335 5.37 -28.06 7.43
C CYS A 335 6.36 -28.53 6.36
N GLN A 336 6.35 -29.82 6.00
CA GLN A 336 7.18 -30.35 4.92
C GLN A 336 6.89 -29.63 3.59
N ARG A 337 5.60 -29.54 3.19
CA ARG A 337 5.21 -28.86 1.95
C ARG A 337 5.62 -27.39 1.95
N LEU A 338 5.45 -26.67 3.07
CA LEU A 338 5.88 -25.28 3.18
C LEU A 338 7.41 -25.17 3.01
N GLY A 339 8.20 -26.05 3.65
CA GLY A 339 9.64 -26.11 3.46
C GLY A 339 10.07 -26.37 2.01
N GLU A 340 9.40 -27.30 1.32
CA GLU A 340 9.61 -27.55 -0.11
C GLU A 340 9.26 -26.33 -0.98
N ASP A 341 8.13 -25.68 -0.71
CA ASP A 341 7.66 -24.50 -1.45
C ASP A 341 8.60 -23.28 -1.23
N ILE A 342 9.11 -23.08 0.00
CA ILE A 342 10.16 -22.11 0.35
C ILE A 342 11.45 -22.40 -0.43
N GLY A 343 11.89 -23.66 -0.42
CA GLY A 343 13.11 -24.09 -1.12
C GLY A 343 13.06 -23.84 -2.62
N ARG A 344 11.91 -24.10 -3.27
CA ARG A 344 11.73 -23.82 -4.70
C ARG A 344 11.79 -22.32 -5.01
N LEU A 345 11.10 -21.47 -4.23
CA LEU A 345 11.16 -20.02 -4.46
C LEU A 345 12.58 -19.47 -4.20
N ARG A 346 13.28 -19.94 -3.15
CA ARG A 346 14.67 -19.57 -2.87
C ARG A 346 15.60 -19.91 -4.04
N GLY A 347 15.46 -21.09 -4.65
CA GLY A 347 16.23 -21.49 -5.82
C GLY A 347 15.94 -20.63 -7.06
N LEU A 348 14.67 -20.29 -7.32
CA LEU A 348 14.29 -19.37 -8.40
C LEU A 348 14.87 -17.96 -8.18
N LEU A 349 14.78 -17.45 -6.95
CA LEU A 349 15.35 -16.15 -6.59
C LEU A 349 16.86 -16.11 -6.78
N GLN A 350 17.59 -17.16 -6.41
CA GLN A 350 19.04 -17.26 -6.61
C GLN A 350 19.43 -17.29 -8.10
N GLY A 351 18.67 -17.99 -8.95
CA GLY A 351 18.88 -17.95 -10.40
C GLY A 351 18.66 -16.55 -10.98
N LEU A 352 17.58 -15.89 -10.58
CA LEU A 352 17.27 -14.52 -11.00
C LEU A 352 18.27 -13.49 -10.41
N ASP A 353 18.83 -13.73 -9.22
CA ASP A 353 19.93 -12.96 -8.62
C ASP A 353 21.17 -13.02 -9.52
N GLN A 354 21.54 -14.24 -9.93
CA GLN A 354 22.69 -14.50 -10.77
C GLN A 354 22.52 -13.89 -12.18
N GLU A 355 21.33 -13.95 -12.78
CA GLU A 355 21.03 -13.26 -14.05
C GLU A 355 21.20 -11.72 -13.98
N LEU A 356 21.01 -11.10 -12.80
CA LEU A 356 21.28 -9.67 -12.60
C LEU A 356 22.78 -9.37 -12.49
N GLU A 357 23.55 -10.21 -11.80
CA GLU A 357 25.00 -10.02 -11.62
C GLU A 357 25.78 -10.38 -12.89
N GLU A 358 25.36 -11.40 -13.66
CA GLU A 358 25.92 -11.71 -14.99
C GLU A 358 25.65 -10.61 -16.05
N GLY A 359 24.69 -9.71 -15.79
CA GLY A 359 24.50 -8.50 -16.60
C GLY A 359 25.56 -7.41 -16.37
N ARG A 360 26.38 -7.54 -15.32
CA ARG A 360 27.26 -6.51 -14.77
C ARG A 360 28.73 -6.79 -15.09
N GLU A 361 29.10 -6.66 -16.37
CA GLU A 361 30.50 -6.72 -16.83
C GLU A 361 31.39 -5.72 -16.05
N PRO A 362 32.48 -6.18 -15.40
CA PRO A 362 33.41 -5.31 -14.69
C PRO A 362 34.47 -4.75 -15.66
N GLY A 363 34.09 -3.75 -16.46
CA GLY A 363 34.98 -3.10 -17.44
C GLY A 363 34.78 -1.59 -17.52
N ASP A 364 35.88 -0.84 -17.70
CA ASP A 364 35.89 0.63 -17.67
C ASP A 364 34.96 1.30 -18.69
N CYS A 365 34.41 2.44 -18.27
CA CYS A 365 33.49 3.25 -19.07
C CYS A 365 34.16 3.84 -20.32
N SER A 366 33.81 3.36 -21.52
CA SER A 366 33.78 4.20 -22.74
C SER A 366 32.97 3.57 -23.89
N ASP A 367 33.19 2.29 -24.20
CA ASP A 367 32.66 1.66 -25.43
C ASP A 367 31.49 0.68 -25.18
N HIS A 368 30.47 1.10 -24.42
CA HIS A 368 29.20 0.38 -24.42
C HIS A 368 28.45 0.69 -25.72
N THR A 369 28.26 -0.31 -26.58
CA THR A 369 27.39 -0.13 -27.76
C THR A 369 25.92 -0.09 -27.35
N GLU A 370 25.12 0.67 -28.10
CA GLU A 370 23.68 0.82 -27.88
C GLU A 370 22.95 -0.53 -27.81
N GLU A 371 23.32 -1.46 -28.70
CA GLU A 371 22.77 -2.82 -28.73
C GLU A 371 23.04 -3.61 -27.44
N GLN A 372 24.22 -3.43 -26.83
CA GLN A 372 24.56 -4.06 -25.54
C GLN A 372 23.74 -3.47 -24.39
N MET A 373 23.56 -2.14 -24.34
CA MET A 373 22.71 -1.48 -23.33
C MET A 373 21.23 -1.85 -23.48
N VAL A 374 20.71 -1.96 -24.71
CA VAL A 374 19.35 -2.47 -24.97
C VAL A 374 19.22 -3.94 -24.56
N GLY A 375 20.26 -4.76 -24.80
CA GLY A 375 20.33 -6.14 -24.34
C GLY A 375 20.27 -6.26 -22.81
N GLN A 376 21.07 -5.47 -22.09
CA GLN A 376 21.09 -5.41 -20.62
C GLN A 376 19.73 -4.93 -20.07
N TRP A 377 19.19 -3.82 -20.56
CA TRP A 377 17.87 -3.31 -20.15
C TRP A 377 16.75 -4.33 -20.37
N ARG A 378 16.77 -5.06 -21.50
CA ARG A 378 15.81 -6.13 -21.79
C ARG A 378 15.96 -7.32 -20.83
N LYS A 379 17.20 -7.74 -20.51
CA LYS A 379 17.46 -8.79 -19.50
C LYS A 379 16.92 -8.38 -18.12
N TYR A 380 17.31 -7.21 -17.62
CA TYR A 380 16.84 -6.71 -16.32
C TYR A 380 15.31 -6.56 -16.29
N THR A 381 14.69 -6.09 -17.38
CA THR A 381 13.23 -6.00 -17.51
C THR A 381 12.58 -7.39 -17.51
N GLY A 382 13.20 -8.39 -18.14
CA GLY A 382 12.79 -9.79 -18.09
C GLY A 382 12.77 -10.33 -16.66
N VAL A 383 13.88 -10.18 -15.93
CA VAL A 383 13.99 -10.58 -14.51
C VAL A 383 12.95 -9.85 -13.63
N ARG A 384 12.79 -8.53 -13.80
CA ARG A 384 11.77 -7.73 -13.10
C ARG A 384 10.36 -8.27 -13.33
N ASN A 385 10.05 -8.67 -14.56
CA ASN A 385 8.73 -9.20 -14.92
C ASN A 385 8.53 -10.64 -14.40
N ALA A 386 9.57 -11.47 -14.38
CA ALA A 386 9.54 -12.80 -13.77
C ALA A 386 9.26 -12.71 -12.25
N LEU A 387 9.99 -11.83 -11.54
CA LEU A 387 9.76 -11.55 -10.11
C LEU A 387 8.33 -11.01 -9.84
N ALA A 388 7.73 -10.29 -10.78
CA ALA A 388 6.33 -9.86 -10.66
C ALA A 388 5.33 -11.02 -10.82
N GLY A 389 5.65 -12.07 -11.58
CA GLY A 389 4.85 -13.30 -11.67
C GLY A 389 4.88 -14.10 -10.36
N GLU A 390 6.06 -14.21 -9.75
CA GLU A 390 6.30 -14.95 -8.51
C GLU A 390 5.75 -14.28 -7.23
N GLU A 391 5.21 -13.05 -7.32
CA GLU A 391 4.49 -12.43 -6.19
C GLU A 391 3.32 -13.28 -5.69
N SER A 392 2.67 -14.01 -6.60
CA SER A 392 1.59 -14.94 -6.26
C SER A 392 2.07 -16.12 -5.40
N GLN A 393 3.29 -16.60 -5.63
CA GLN A 393 3.93 -17.65 -4.85
C GLN A 393 4.36 -17.14 -3.46
N VAL A 394 4.84 -15.89 -3.37
CA VAL A 394 5.12 -15.22 -2.08
C VAL A 394 3.87 -15.12 -1.21
N GLU A 395 2.73 -14.73 -1.78
CA GLU A 395 1.46 -14.68 -1.04
C GLU A 395 0.93 -16.08 -0.68
N LEU A 396 1.17 -17.10 -1.51
CA LEU A 396 0.84 -18.49 -1.19
C LEU A 396 1.64 -18.99 0.03
N LEU A 397 2.95 -18.74 0.10
CA LEU A 397 3.79 -19.11 1.25
C LEU A 397 3.29 -18.46 2.55
N LYS A 398 2.93 -17.17 2.50
CA LYS A 398 2.32 -16.46 3.64
C LYS A 398 0.98 -17.07 4.06
N ALA A 399 0.16 -17.48 3.10
CA ALA A 399 -1.12 -18.13 3.37
C ALA A 399 -0.93 -19.53 3.99
N GLN A 400 0.00 -20.33 3.48
CA GLN A 400 0.36 -21.64 4.03
C GLN A 400 0.89 -21.54 5.47
N LEU A 401 1.81 -20.61 5.74
CA LEU A 401 2.27 -20.31 7.10
C LEU A 401 1.11 -19.90 8.01
N LYS A 402 0.19 -19.06 7.52
CA LYS A 402 -0.98 -18.64 8.29
C LYS A 402 -1.91 -19.83 8.65
N GLU A 403 -1.97 -20.86 7.83
CA GLU A 403 -2.71 -22.08 8.14
C GLU A 403 -2.02 -22.95 9.20
N LEU A 404 -0.69 -22.84 9.39
CA LEU A 404 0.04 -23.55 10.46
C LEU A 404 -0.25 -22.99 11.86
N PHE A 405 -0.57 -21.70 12.00
CA PHE A 405 -0.99 -21.11 13.30
C PHE A 405 -2.36 -21.59 13.81
N ARG A 406 -3.01 -22.54 13.11
CA ARG A 406 -4.25 -23.19 13.58
C ARG A 406 -3.97 -24.43 14.44
N PHE A 407 -2.73 -24.92 14.43
CA PHE A 407 -2.24 -26.00 15.27
C PHE A 407 -1.49 -25.42 16.48
N SER A 408 -1.26 -26.23 17.52
CA SER A 408 -0.65 -25.77 18.78
C SER A 408 0.88 -25.83 18.80
N GLU A 409 1.52 -26.47 17.82
CA GLU A 409 2.99 -26.61 17.77
C GLU A 409 3.73 -25.33 17.35
N ASP A 410 4.99 -25.22 17.79
CA ASP A 410 5.81 -24.02 17.57
C ASP A 410 6.36 -23.94 16.14
N SER A 411 5.74 -23.07 15.33
CA SER A 411 6.05 -22.85 13.91
C SER A 411 7.03 -21.70 13.64
N ARG A 412 7.71 -21.16 14.68
CA ARG A 412 8.65 -20.03 14.56
C ARG A 412 9.70 -20.20 13.46
N HIS A 413 10.35 -21.38 13.39
CA HIS A 413 11.41 -21.64 12.42
C HIS A 413 10.92 -21.48 10.96
N LEU A 414 9.74 -22.03 10.63
CA LEU A 414 9.11 -21.83 9.32
C LEU A 414 8.65 -20.38 9.09
N SER A 415 8.23 -19.67 10.14
CA SER A 415 7.92 -18.24 10.04
C SER A 415 9.15 -17.40 9.69
N ASP A 416 10.30 -17.71 10.29
CA ASP A 416 11.57 -17.04 10.00
C ASP A 416 12.08 -17.38 8.59
N ASP A 417 11.93 -18.63 8.13
CA ASP A 417 12.29 -19.04 6.77
C ASP A 417 11.41 -18.38 5.69
N VAL A 418 10.08 -18.32 5.90
CA VAL A 418 9.18 -17.57 5.02
C VAL A 418 9.58 -16.09 5.01
N LEU A 419 9.83 -15.48 6.18
CA LEU A 419 10.24 -14.09 6.27
C LEU A 419 11.57 -13.82 5.56
N ALA A 420 12.53 -14.75 5.64
CA ALA A 420 13.80 -14.67 4.93
C ALA A 420 13.60 -14.68 3.42
N VAL A 421 12.85 -15.66 2.87
CA VAL A 421 12.57 -15.73 1.43
C VAL A 421 11.73 -14.55 0.93
N VAL A 422 10.80 -14.01 1.74
CA VAL A 422 10.08 -12.77 1.40
C VAL A 422 11.05 -11.57 1.33
N LYS A 423 12.00 -11.46 2.27
CA LYS A 423 13.02 -10.39 2.25
C LYS A 423 13.95 -10.54 1.05
N GLU A 424 14.37 -11.76 0.73
CA GLU A 424 15.17 -12.07 -0.47
C GLU A 424 14.41 -11.65 -1.74
N HIS A 425 13.13 -12.06 -1.89
CA HIS A 425 12.30 -11.63 -3.02
C HIS A 425 12.24 -10.10 -3.17
N GLN A 426 11.97 -9.38 -2.07
CA GLN A 426 11.95 -7.91 -2.13
C GLN A 426 13.34 -7.31 -2.43
N SER A 427 14.42 -7.90 -1.93
CA SER A 427 15.80 -7.46 -2.24
C SER A 427 16.12 -7.62 -3.72
N VAL A 428 15.90 -8.82 -4.29
CA VAL A 428 16.14 -9.09 -5.72
C VAL A 428 15.24 -8.21 -6.59
N LYS A 429 13.96 -8.06 -6.23
CA LYS A 429 13.01 -7.15 -6.92
C LYS A 429 13.50 -5.70 -6.90
N CYS A 430 13.94 -5.19 -5.75
CA CYS A 430 14.46 -3.81 -5.63
C CYS A 430 15.77 -3.60 -6.41
N ARG A 431 16.67 -4.60 -6.47
CA ARG A 431 17.86 -4.50 -7.31
C ARG A 431 17.49 -4.57 -8.80
N ALA A 432 16.58 -5.47 -9.21
CA ALA A 432 16.10 -5.58 -10.58
C ALA A 432 15.43 -4.28 -11.05
N THR A 433 14.53 -3.69 -10.25
CA THR A 433 13.88 -2.41 -10.60
C THR A 433 14.89 -1.27 -10.69
N ARG A 434 15.87 -1.20 -9.79
CA ARG A 434 16.95 -0.20 -9.85
C ARG A 434 17.78 -0.35 -11.13
N LEU A 435 18.28 -1.56 -11.43
CA LEU A 435 19.09 -1.82 -12.63
C LEU A 435 18.30 -1.58 -13.93
N CYS A 436 17.00 -1.90 -13.95
CA CYS A 436 16.09 -1.49 -15.03
C CYS A 436 16.10 0.04 -15.21
N SER A 437 15.83 0.80 -14.14
CA SER A 437 15.73 2.26 -14.21
C SER A 437 17.06 2.94 -14.56
N GLU A 438 18.18 2.43 -14.05
CA GLU A 438 19.52 2.92 -14.37
C GLU A 438 19.84 2.71 -15.86
N SER A 439 19.68 1.48 -16.37
CA SER A 439 19.90 1.18 -17.80
C SER A 439 18.91 1.89 -18.74
N GLU A 440 17.64 2.00 -18.34
CA GLU A 440 16.61 2.78 -19.05
C GLU A 440 17.00 4.26 -19.13
N SER A 441 17.50 4.85 -18.03
CA SER A 441 17.94 6.25 -18.01
C SER A 441 19.15 6.49 -18.93
N GLY A 442 20.09 5.54 -19.00
CA GLY A 442 21.21 5.57 -19.95
C GLY A 442 20.73 5.58 -21.40
N LEU A 443 19.81 4.66 -21.75
CA LEU A 443 19.19 4.60 -23.08
C LEU A 443 18.40 5.88 -23.42
N ARG A 444 17.63 6.42 -22.47
CA ARG A 444 16.88 7.68 -22.65
C ARG A 444 17.80 8.84 -23.01
N ASN A 445 18.95 8.97 -22.34
CA ASN A 445 19.92 10.04 -22.61
C ASN A 445 20.54 9.90 -24.01
N ILE A 446 20.93 8.68 -24.41
CA ILE A 446 21.52 8.42 -25.74
C ILE A 446 20.53 8.70 -26.86
N LEU A 447 19.26 8.30 -26.68
CA LEU A 447 18.20 8.52 -27.68
C LEU A 447 17.80 10.01 -27.79
N GLN A 448 18.08 10.84 -26.78
CA GLN A 448 17.81 12.28 -26.82
C GLN A 448 19.00 13.15 -27.27
N ASP A 449 20.24 12.63 -27.28
CA ASP A 449 21.44 13.36 -27.71
C ASP A 449 21.29 14.08 -29.07
N PRO A 450 20.75 13.47 -30.15
CA PRO A 450 20.65 14.15 -31.45
C PRO A 450 19.81 15.43 -31.41
N LEU A 451 18.74 15.46 -30.58
CA LEU A 451 17.89 16.63 -30.39
C LEU A 451 18.61 17.73 -29.58
N LEU A 452 19.38 17.32 -28.56
CA LEU A 452 20.18 18.23 -27.75
C LEU A 452 21.27 18.92 -28.60
N VAL A 453 22.02 18.14 -29.40
CA VAL A 453 23.08 18.67 -30.29
C VAL A 453 22.49 19.59 -31.37
N TYR A 454 21.31 19.27 -31.91
CA TYR A 454 20.60 20.15 -32.83
C TYR A 454 20.24 21.50 -32.20
N SER A 455 19.76 21.53 -30.94
CA SER A 455 19.40 22.79 -30.28
C SER A 455 20.59 23.75 -30.21
N GLN A 456 21.78 23.23 -29.87
CA GLN A 456 23.03 23.99 -29.81
C GLN A 456 23.46 24.49 -31.19
N TRP A 457 23.44 23.63 -32.22
CA TRP A 457 23.76 24.03 -33.60
C TRP A 457 22.83 25.13 -34.11
N SER A 458 21.52 25.01 -33.89
CA SER A 458 20.52 25.98 -34.37
C SER A 458 20.74 27.39 -33.83
N LEU A 459 21.18 27.50 -32.57
CA LEU A 459 21.53 28.76 -31.91
C LEU A 459 22.75 29.43 -32.57
N VAL A 460 23.82 28.66 -32.78
CA VAL A 460 25.06 29.16 -33.43
C VAL A 460 24.80 29.58 -34.88
N VAL A 461 23.98 28.82 -35.62
CA VAL A 461 23.58 29.20 -36.98
C VAL A 461 22.82 30.52 -37.02
N SER A 462 21.89 30.72 -36.09
CA SER A 462 21.11 31.97 -36.01
C SER A 462 22.03 33.19 -35.78
N GLN A 463 22.97 33.09 -34.85
CA GLN A 463 23.95 34.14 -34.55
C GLN A 463 24.84 34.48 -35.78
N VAL A 464 25.32 33.46 -36.51
CA VAL A 464 26.15 33.67 -37.72
C VAL A 464 25.36 34.26 -38.87
N LEU A 465 24.08 33.90 -39.03
CA LEU A 465 23.20 34.49 -40.04
C LEU A 465 22.97 35.99 -39.78
N GLU A 466 22.74 36.41 -38.54
CA GLU A 466 22.60 37.82 -38.16
C GLU A 466 23.89 38.61 -38.38
N ALA A 467 25.05 38.12 -37.88
CA ALA A 467 26.33 38.78 -38.05
C ALA A 467 26.72 38.99 -39.53
N SER A 468 26.27 38.10 -40.43
CA SER A 468 26.52 38.18 -41.87
C SER A 468 25.65 39.20 -42.63
N ALA A 469 24.76 39.94 -41.95
CA ALA A 469 23.72 40.75 -42.60
C ALA A 469 24.27 41.89 -43.48
N GLY A 470 25.27 42.65 -42.97
CA GLY A 470 25.69 43.96 -43.51
C GLY A 470 27.20 44.21 -43.63
N VAL A 471 28.04 43.17 -43.66
CA VAL A 471 29.51 43.33 -43.75
C VAL A 471 29.97 43.67 -45.17
N THR A 472 30.85 44.66 -45.30
CA THR A 472 31.46 45.12 -46.56
C THR A 472 32.98 44.93 -46.64
N ASP A 473 33.67 44.63 -45.53
CA ASP A 473 35.12 44.43 -45.51
C ASP A 473 35.53 43.02 -46.00
N PHE A 474 36.55 42.99 -46.86
CA PHE A 474 37.00 41.78 -47.57
C PHE A 474 37.55 40.71 -46.62
N SER A 475 38.31 41.11 -45.59
CA SER A 475 38.92 40.18 -44.63
C SER A 475 37.86 39.45 -43.80
N HIS A 476 36.84 40.19 -43.35
CA HIS A 476 35.75 39.68 -42.54
C HIS A 476 34.77 38.81 -43.37
N ILE A 477 34.54 39.17 -44.64
CA ILE A 477 33.72 38.36 -45.58
C ILE A 477 34.32 36.95 -45.76
N ALA A 478 35.65 36.82 -45.86
CA ALA A 478 36.32 35.52 -46.02
C ALA A 478 36.14 34.61 -44.79
N MET A 479 36.34 35.15 -43.58
CA MET A 479 36.14 34.38 -42.33
C MET A 479 34.69 33.94 -42.14
N LEU A 480 33.72 34.78 -42.49
CA LEU A 480 32.29 34.43 -42.41
C LEU A 480 31.93 33.28 -43.35
N VAL A 481 32.48 33.27 -44.58
CA VAL A 481 32.29 32.15 -45.52
C VAL A 481 32.83 30.83 -44.95
N GLN A 482 34.03 30.85 -44.36
CA GLN A 482 34.64 29.66 -43.75
C GLN A 482 33.85 29.14 -42.52
N ASN A 483 33.30 30.04 -41.70
CA ASN A 483 32.42 29.68 -40.58
C ASN A 483 31.09 29.08 -41.06
N ILE A 484 30.49 29.63 -42.11
CA ILE A 484 29.27 29.09 -42.74
C ILE A 484 29.54 27.69 -43.32
N GLU A 485 30.70 27.46 -43.95
CA GLU A 485 31.07 26.13 -44.49
C GLU A 485 31.20 25.05 -43.39
N ARG A 486 31.77 25.40 -42.23
CA ARG A 486 31.80 24.51 -41.06
C ARG A 486 30.39 24.15 -40.59
N LEU A 487 29.53 25.16 -40.37
CA LEU A 487 28.15 24.93 -39.89
C LEU A 487 27.30 24.11 -40.88
N LEU A 488 27.54 24.25 -42.19
CA LEU A 488 26.90 23.41 -43.21
C LEU A 488 27.36 21.95 -43.13
N LYS A 489 28.64 21.69 -42.82
CA LYS A 489 29.17 20.32 -42.58
C LYS A 489 28.55 19.70 -41.33
N ASP A 490 28.48 20.46 -40.23
CA ASP A 490 27.88 20.01 -38.96
C ASP A 490 26.38 19.70 -39.14
N SER A 491 25.69 20.49 -39.98
CA SER A 491 24.30 20.24 -40.40
C SER A 491 24.10 18.89 -41.11
N MET A 492 25.06 18.47 -41.94
CA MET A 492 25.01 17.17 -42.62
C MET A 492 25.23 16.01 -41.64
N GLN A 493 26.12 16.19 -40.64
CA GLN A 493 26.32 15.21 -39.57
C GLN A 493 25.08 15.06 -38.68
N LEU A 494 24.39 16.17 -38.38
CA LEU A 494 23.10 16.15 -37.67
C LEU A 494 22.01 15.42 -38.45
N GLN A 495 21.91 15.61 -39.77
CA GLN A 495 20.91 14.88 -40.58
C GLN A 495 21.12 13.36 -40.54
N GLU A 496 22.37 12.88 -40.55
CA GLU A 496 22.66 11.45 -40.44
C GLU A 496 22.34 10.90 -39.04
N ARG A 497 22.65 11.63 -37.95
CA ARG A 497 22.21 11.26 -36.60
C ARG A 497 20.69 11.20 -36.48
N PHE A 498 19.97 12.16 -37.06
CA PHE A 498 18.51 12.14 -37.09
C PHE A 498 17.95 10.95 -37.88
N ARG A 499 18.53 10.64 -39.05
CA ARG A 499 18.14 9.46 -39.85
C ARG A 499 18.33 8.16 -39.06
N GLN A 500 19.43 8.04 -38.29
CA GLN A 500 19.69 6.88 -37.44
C GLN A 500 18.71 6.78 -36.26
N LEU A 501 18.24 7.90 -35.70
CA LEU A 501 17.22 7.93 -34.65
C LEU A 501 15.82 7.61 -35.19
N GLN A 502 15.46 8.10 -36.38
CA GLN A 502 14.15 7.84 -37.02
C GLN A 502 13.88 6.35 -37.29
N VAL A 503 14.92 5.54 -37.55
CA VAL A 503 14.78 4.09 -37.78
C VAL A 503 14.52 3.31 -36.47
N LYS A 504 14.64 3.96 -35.30
CA LYS A 504 14.54 3.33 -33.97
C LYS A 504 13.19 3.55 -33.28
N GLY A 505 12.11 3.72 -34.04
CA GLY A 505 10.74 3.92 -33.52
C GLY A 505 10.36 2.89 -32.45
N ASP A 506 10.44 1.60 -32.77
CA ASP A 506 10.12 0.51 -31.83
C ASP A 506 10.91 0.56 -30.51
N LEU A 507 12.16 1.04 -30.56
CA LEU A 507 13.00 1.20 -29.37
C LEU A 507 12.55 2.41 -28.54
N LEU A 508 12.21 3.53 -29.19
CA LEU A 508 11.62 4.70 -28.53
C LEU A 508 10.31 4.33 -27.84
N ASP A 509 9.42 3.59 -28.50
CA ASP A 509 8.15 3.11 -27.92
C ASP A 509 8.40 2.23 -26.68
N SER A 510 9.38 1.32 -26.77
CA SER A 510 9.70 0.40 -25.67
C SER A 510 10.34 1.08 -24.45
N VAL A 511 11.15 2.13 -24.66
CA VAL A 511 11.87 2.85 -23.59
C VAL A 511 11.05 4.03 -23.05
N PHE A 512 10.37 4.80 -23.90
CA PHE A 512 9.64 6.00 -23.52
C PHE A 512 8.15 5.77 -23.27
N GLY A 513 7.57 4.68 -23.78
CA GLY A 513 6.13 4.49 -23.88
C GLY A 513 5.55 5.25 -25.08
N PRO A 514 4.46 4.74 -25.71
CA PRO A 514 4.00 5.22 -27.02
C PRO A 514 3.69 6.72 -27.03
N GLU A 515 2.91 7.23 -26.08
CA GLU A 515 2.53 8.65 -26.01
C GLU A 515 3.72 9.63 -25.97
N ARG A 516 4.84 9.21 -25.37
CA ARG A 516 6.04 10.04 -25.23
C ARG A 516 7.05 9.80 -26.35
N ALA A 517 7.03 8.61 -26.95
CA ALA A 517 7.78 8.30 -28.17
C ALA A 517 7.20 9.08 -29.36
N ASP A 518 5.88 9.11 -29.53
CA ASP A 518 5.18 9.92 -30.55
C ASP A 518 5.58 11.40 -30.45
N GLY A 519 5.52 11.99 -29.23
CA GLY A 519 5.94 13.37 -29.02
C GLY A 519 7.41 13.64 -29.36
N LEU A 520 8.32 12.71 -29.06
CA LEU A 520 9.73 12.81 -29.45
C LEU A 520 9.94 12.63 -30.96
N GLN A 521 9.12 11.82 -31.64
CA GLN A 521 9.13 11.68 -33.10
C GLN A 521 8.62 12.96 -33.78
N ASP A 522 7.60 13.63 -33.22
CA ASP A 522 7.12 14.93 -33.67
C ASP A 522 8.18 16.04 -33.48
N GLU A 523 8.85 16.07 -32.32
CA GLU A 523 9.99 16.98 -32.06
C GLU A 523 11.14 16.74 -33.03
N LEU A 524 11.48 15.47 -33.30
CA LEU A 524 12.49 15.07 -34.29
C LEU A 524 12.08 15.49 -35.71
N GLY A 525 10.82 15.30 -36.09
CA GLY A 525 10.27 15.77 -37.36
C GLY A 525 10.34 17.30 -37.50
N ALA A 526 10.06 18.05 -36.42
CA ALA A 526 10.19 19.50 -36.38
C ALA A 526 11.65 19.95 -36.48
N ALA A 527 12.57 19.29 -35.76
CA ALA A 527 14.00 19.57 -35.78
C ALA A 527 14.61 19.34 -37.17
N VAL A 528 14.24 18.25 -37.87
CA VAL A 528 14.67 18.00 -39.26
C VAL A 528 14.21 19.12 -40.20
N ARG A 529 12.92 19.50 -40.18
CA ARG A 529 12.38 20.58 -41.03
C ARG A 529 13.06 21.93 -40.76
N ASN A 530 13.28 22.27 -39.50
CA ASN A 530 13.92 23.53 -39.11
C ASN A 530 15.42 23.53 -39.44
N ARG A 531 16.12 22.39 -39.30
CA ARG A 531 17.51 22.21 -39.74
C ARG A 531 17.64 22.46 -41.25
N GLU A 532 16.72 21.93 -42.05
CA GLU A 532 16.70 22.13 -43.51
C GLU A 532 16.51 23.60 -43.89
N LEU A 533 15.59 24.30 -43.23
CA LEU A 533 15.40 25.75 -43.41
C LEU A 533 16.69 26.54 -43.10
N LEU A 534 17.31 26.30 -41.94
CA LEU A 534 18.53 26.98 -41.52
C LEU A 534 19.73 26.64 -42.43
N HIS A 535 19.84 25.39 -42.90
CA HIS A 535 20.86 24.96 -43.86
C HIS A 535 20.74 25.73 -45.19
N ASN A 536 19.52 25.84 -45.73
CA ASN A 536 19.25 26.57 -46.96
C ASN A 536 19.56 28.07 -46.81
N GLN A 537 19.24 28.68 -45.66
CA GLN A 537 19.58 30.09 -45.36
C GLN A 537 21.10 30.32 -45.30
N LEU A 538 21.86 29.43 -44.66
CA LEU A 538 23.33 29.46 -44.66
C LEU A 538 23.91 29.34 -46.07
N GLN A 539 23.39 28.41 -46.88
CA GLN A 539 23.84 28.21 -48.26
C GLN A 539 23.56 29.43 -49.15
N GLN A 540 22.39 30.06 -49.00
CA GLN A 540 22.06 31.31 -49.67
C GLN A 540 22.99 32.45 -49.25
N ARG A 541 23.33 32.56 -47.96
CA ARG A 541 24.27 33.58 -47.45
C ARG A 541 25.69 33.40 -47.95
N LYS A 542 26.19 32.16 -47.97
CA LYS A 542 27.50 31.82 -48.58
C LYS A 542 27.59 32.33 -50.02
N SER A 543 26.59 32.01 -50.83
CA SER A 543 26.51 32.38 -52.25
C SER A 543 26.58 33.89 -52.45
N ARG A 544 25.86 34.67 -51.62
CA ARG A 544 25.87 36.14 -51.69
C ARG A 544 27.24 36.74 -51.36
N LEU A 545 27.93 36.20 -50.35
CA LEU A 545 29.24 36.69 -49.91
C LEU A 545 30.34 36.38 -50.94
N GLN A 546 30.33 35.20 -51.56
CA GLN A 546 31.26 34.84 -52.63
C GLN A 546 31.13 35.73 -53.88
N GLY A 547 29.91 36.21 -54.20
CA GLY A 547 29.68 37.15 -55.29
C GLY A 547 30.31 38.54 -55.08
N LEU A 548 30.51 38.96 -53.82
CA LEU A 548 31.17 40.24 -53.50
C LEU A 548 32.70 40.14 -53.64
N ILE A 549 33.30 39.01 -53.24
CA ILE A 549 34.75 38.76 -53.36
C ILE A 549 35.24 38.93 -54.81
N SER A 550 34.44 38.49 -55.78
CA SER A 550 34.83 38.46 -57.20
C SER A 550 34.96 39.87 -57.79
N ARG A 551 33.98 40.76 -57.57
CA ARG A 551 33.90 42.08 -58.22
C ARG A 551 34.98 43.07 -57.79
N THR A 552 35.55 42.92 -56.59
CA THR A 552 36.59 43.82 -56.08
C THR A 552 37.94 43.58 -56.75
N LYS A 553 38.17 42.36 -57.26
CA LYS A 553 39.41 41.99 -57.96
C LYS A 553 39.53 42.69 -59.31
N ASP A 554 38.46 42.67 -60.10
CA ASP A 554 38.45 43.15 -61.49
C ASP A 554 38.74 44.66 -61.63
N PHE A 555 38.53 45.46 -60.57
CA PHE A 555 38.88 46.89 -60.55
C PHE A 555 40.40 47.13 -60.47
N GLY A 556 41.12 46.31 -59.68
CA GLY A 556 42.55 46.53 -59.42
C GLY A 556 43.41 46.36 -60.66
N ASP A 557 43.14 45.30 -61.43
CA ASP A 557 43.90 44.95 -62.63
C ASP A 557 43.75 46.01 -63.75
N ALA A 558 42.60 46.69 -63.82
CA ALA A 558 42.34 47.74 -64.81
C ALA A 558 43.03 49.08 -64.50
N TYR A 559 43.23 49.40 -63.21
CA TYR A 559 43.84 50.66 -62.76
C TYR A 559 45.33 50.76 -63.12
N GLU A 560 46.11 49.72 -62.81
CA GLU A 560 47.56 49.66 -63.07
C GLU A 560 47.92 49.78 -64.56
N LEU A 561 47.10 49.20 -65.43
CA LEU A 561 47.33 49.21 -66.88
C LEU A 561 47.30 50.64 -67.47
N ILE A 562 46.42 51.51 -66.97
CA ILE A 562 46.32 52.89 -67.47
C ILE A 562 47.41 53.77 -66.82
N HIS A 563 47.69 53.58 -65.53
CA HIS A 563 48.72 54.31 -64.82
C HIS A 563 50.10 54.16 -65.49
N SER A 564 50.48 52.93 -65.87
CA SER A 564 51.75 52.65 -66.56
C SER A 564 51.87 53.34 -67.93
N LYS A 565 50.80 53.40 -68.74
CA LYS A 565 50.79 54.09 -70.04
C LYS A 565 51.00 55.60 -69.90
N LEU A 566 50.35 56.24 -68.93
CA LEU A 566 50.48 57.69 -68.69
C LEU A 566 51.88 58.10 -68.20
N SER A 567 52.59 57.20 -67.51
CA SER A 567 54.01 57.41 -67.16
C SER A 567 54.91 57.36 -68.40
N ALA A 568 54.76 56.35 -69.26
CA ALA A 568 55.61 56.17 -70.45
C ALA A 568 55.51 57.33 -71.47
N LEU A 569 54.36 58.02 -71.55
CA LEU A 569 54.18 59.21 -72.39
C LEU A 569 54.83 60.47 -71.79
N ARG A 570 55.01 60.52 -70.47
CA ARG A 570 55.66 61.63 -69.75
C ARG A 570 57.16 61.68 -70.04
N ASP A 571 57.79 60.50 -70.10
CA ASP A 571 59.24 60.35 -70.28
C ASP A 571 59.71 60.58 -71.74
N ARG A 572 58.78 60.59 -72.72
CA ARG A 572 59.09 60.80 -74.16
C ARG A 572 59.13 62.27 -74.59
N GLN A 573 59.03 63.23 -73.68
CA GLN A 573 59.07 64.67 -73.97
C GLN A 573 60.47 65.13 -74.45
N PRO A 574 60.63 65.75 -75.64
CA PRO A 574 61.91 66.30 -76.07
C PRO A 574 62.25 67.62 -75.35
N GLU A 575 63.53 67.85 -75.10
CA GLU A 575 64.03 69.04 -74.39
C GLU A 575 63.84 70.33 -75.21
N GLY A 576 63.52 71.43 -74.50
CA GLY A 576 63.10 72.72 -75.08
C GLY A 576 64.25 73.61 -75.58
N GLY A 577 65.29 73.03 -76.17
CA GLY A 577 66.45 73.78 -76.68
C GLY A 577 66.14 74.52 -77.99
N LEU A 578 66.66 75.76 -78.12
CA LEU A 578 66.67 76.52 -79.38
C LEU A 578 67.55 75.79 -80.42
N GLN A 579 67.08 75.70 -81.66
CA GLN A 579 67.74 74.94 -82.73
C GLN A 579 68.60 75.85 -83.64
N PRO A 580 69.68 75.32 -84.26
CA PRO A 580 70.63 76.12 -85.05
C PRO A 580 70.13 76.50 -86.45
N ASP A 581 69.38 75.61 -87.10
CA ASP A 581 68.89 75.82 -88.47
C ASP A 581 67.38 75.55 -88.58
N ILE A 582 66.86 75.77 -89.79
CA ILE A 582 65.43 75.68 -90.08
C ILE A 582 64.91 74.24 -90.14
N LEU A 583 65.79 73.27 -90.42
CA LEU A 583 65.45 71.85 -90.53
C LEU A 583 65.33 71.21 -89.14
N ALA A 584 66.26 71.54 -88.24
CA ALA A 584 66.24 71.12 -86.84
C ALA A 584 65.00 71.66 -86.11
N LYS A 585 64.61 72.92 -86.36
CA LYS A 585 63.34 73.48 -85.84
C LYS A 585 62.12 72.66 -86.30
N LYS A 586 62.02 72.32 -87.60
CA LYS A 586 60.92 71.50 -88.14
C LYS A 586 60.86 70.11 -87.51
N SER A 587 62.01 69.43 -87.38
CA SER A 587 62.06 68.08 -86.77
C SER A 587 61.62 68.04 -85.30
N GLN A 588 61.81 69.13 -84.54
CA GLN A 588 61.38 69.20 -83.13
C GLN A 588 59.85 69.31 -83.02
N SER A 589 59.19 70.01 -83.96
CA SER A 589 57.73 70.17 -83.96
C SER A 589 56.99 68.86 -84.22
N ASP A 590 57.46 68.05 -85.18
CA ASP A 590 56.83 66.78 -85.52
C ASP A 590 56.91 65.75 -84.37
N GLN A 591 57.92 65.84 -83.49
CA GLN A 591 58.00 65.00 -82.29
C GLN A 591 56.89 65.33 -81.28
N PHE A 592 56.59 66.62 -81.06
CA PHE A 592 55.46 67.02 -80.20
C PHE A 592 54.11 66.63 -80.80
N ARG A 593 53.97 66.66 -82.14
CA ARG A 593 52.76 66.21 -82.85
C ARG A 593 52.45 64.73 -82.59
N ALA A 594 53.47 63.87 -82.57
CA ALA A 594 53.29 62.44 -82.30
C ALA A 594 52.77 62.16 -80.88
N ILE A 595 53.37 62.80 -79.87
CA ILE A 595 53.01 62.60 -78.45
C ILE A 595 51.57 63.06 -78.16
N LEU A 596 51.08 64.10 -78.83
CA LEU A 596 49.69 64.55 -78.69
C LEU A 596 48.68 63.48 -79.12
N LYS A 597 48.97 62.73 -80.18
CA LYS A 597 48.05 61.72 -80.70
C LYS A 597 47.90 60.52 -79.74
N ASP A 598 49.01 60.05 -79.18
CA ASP A 598 49.00 58.92 -78.23
C ASP A 598 48.21 59.24 -76.93
N LEU A 599 48.13 60.53 -76.57
CA LEU A 599 47.33 61.02 -75.44
C LEU A 599 45.83 61.06 -75.74
N GLU A 600 45.43 61.31 -76.99
CA GLU A 600 44.03 61.28 -77.43
C GLU A 600 43.50 59.83 -77.47
N ASP A 601 44.30 58.86 -77.96
CA ASP A 601 43.95 57.42 -77.95
C ASP A 601 43.78 56.81 -76.53
N SER A 602 44.22 57.52 -75.49
CA SER A 602 44.11 57.07 -74.09
C SER A 602 42.73 57.35 -73.44
N GLU A 603 41.89 58.20 -74.05
CA GLU A 603 40.59 58.64 -73.50
C GLU A 603 39.60 57.47 -73.32
N ALA A 604 39.49 56.58 -74.31
CA ALA A 604 38.56 55.45 -74.28
C ALA A 604 38.84 54.44 -73.14
N HIS A 605 40.10 54.31 -72.73
CA HIS A 605 40.49 53.42 -71.64
C HIS A 605 40.07 53.99 -70.28
N ILE A 606 40.16 55.31 -70.11
CA ILE A 606 39.75 56.03 -68.90
C ILE A 606 38.23 55.89 -68.68
N ALA A 607 37.42 56.04 -69.73
CA ALA A 607 35.96 55.89 -69.63
C ALA A 607 35.52 54.47 -69.22
N ALA A 608 36.26 53.42 -69.61
CA ALA A 608 35.96 52.06 -69.18
C ALA A 608 36.19 51.85 -67.67
N LEU A 609 37.26 52.43 -67.13
CA LEU A 609 37.60 52.32 -65.70
C LEU A 609 36.55 52.96 -64.78
N GLU A 610 35.89 54.04 -65.23
CA GLU A 610 34.81 54.73 -64.50
C GLU A 610 33.66 53.78 -64.13
N THR A 611 33.31 52.84 -65.02
CA THR A 611 32.19 51.91 -64.81
C THR A 611 32.40 50.90 -63.66
N LEU A 612 33.65 50.64 -63.27
CA LEU A 612 34.02 49.68 -62.22
C LEU A 612 34.14 50.33 -60.83
N VAL A 613 34.12 51.67 -60.76
CA VAL A 613 34.32 52.47 -59.54
C VAL A 613 33.19 52.33 -58.50
N SER A 614 31.96 52.00 -58.93
CA SER A 614 30.76 52.02 -58.07
C SER A 614 30.75 51.03 -56.89
N SER A 615 31.79 50.20 -56.74
CA SER A 615 31.90 49.15 -55.72
C SER A 615 32.58 49.59 -54.40
N SER A 616 33.34 50.70 -54.38
CA SER A 616 34.09 51.13 -53.20
C SER A 616 34.46 52.61 -53.23
N GLN A 617 34.30 53.29 -52.08
CA GLN A 617 34.72 54.68 -51.91
C GLN A 617 36.23 54.87 -52.09
N ASN A 618 37.04 53.85 -51.79
CA ASN A 618 38.50 53.89 -51.99
C ASN A 618 38.87 53.82 -53.49
N ASN A 619 38.14 53.02 -54.26
CA ASN A 619 38.33 52.87 -55.70
C ASN A 619 38.02 54.18 -56.44
N LYS A 620 37.03 54.93 -55.95
CA LYS A 620 36.67 56.26 -56.47
C LYS A 620 37.80 57.29 -56.32
N ASN A 621 38.39 57.37 -55.14
CA ASN A 621 39.50 58.29 -54.86
C ASN A 621 40.75 58.02 -55.72
N LEU A 622 40.97 56.77 -56.15
CA LEU A 622 42.08 56.39 -57.04
C LEU A 622 41.83 56.81 -58.49
N PHE A 623 40.61 56.61 -58.98
CA PHE A 623 40.18 57.03 -60.33
C PHE A 623 40.32 58.54 -60.54
N ASP A 624 39.78 59.34 -59.60
CA ASP A 624 39.78 60.81 -59.68
C ASP A 624 41.21 61.39 -59.84
N ARG A 625 42.20 60.78 -59.18
CA ARG A 625 43.62 61.18 -59.26
C ARG A 625 44.23 60.89 -60.62
N LEU A 626 43.95 59.71 -61.18
CA LEU A 626 44.51 59.28 -62.47
C LEU A 626 43.93 60.11 -63.63
N TYR A 627 42.64 60.48 -63.53
CA TYR A 627 41.97 61.37 -64.48
C TYR A 627 42.61 62.78 -64.55
N ALA A 628 42.95 63.35 -63.39
CA ALA A 628 43.60 64.67 -63.31
C ALA A 628 44.98 64.69 -63.99
N ASP A 629 45.77 63.63 -63.83
CA ASP A 629 47.12 63.51 -64.39
C ASP A 629 47.13 63.47 -65.93
N TRP A 630 46.16 62.78 -66.56
CA TRP A 630 46.01 62.74 -68.02
C TRP A 630 45.69 64.12 -68.61
N ILE A 631 44.73 64.84 -68.03
CA ILE A 631 44.34 66.20 -68.47
C ILE A 631 45.54 67.16 -68.41
N HIS A 632 46.33 67.08 -67.34
CA HIS A 632 47.50 67.96 -67.17
C HIS A 632 48.55 67.72 -68.27
N LEU A 633 48.92 66.46 -68.52
CA LEU A 633 49.94 66.11 -69.51
C LEU A 633 49.54 66.57 -70.92
N HIS A 634 48.30 66.29 -71.32
CA HIS A 634 47.74 66.70 -72.62
C HIS A 634 47.77 68.22 -72.87
N LYS A 635 47.55 69.03 -71.83
CA LYS A 635 47.63 70.50 -71.92
C LYS A 635 49.06 71.00 -72.17
N VAL A 636 50.06 70.39 -71.55
CA VAL A 636 51.48 70.83 -71.63
C VAL A 636 52.07 70.58 -73.01
N VAL A 637 51.88 69.38 -73.59
CA VAL A 637 52.43 69.03 -74.91
C VAL A 637 51.85 69.93 -76.01
N ARG A 638 50.55 70.28 -75.90
CA ARG A 638 49.83 71.11 -76.87
C ARG A 638 50.40 72.53 -76.97
N ALA A 639 50.84 73.12 -75.85
CA ALA A 639 51.42 74.45 -75.85
C ALA A 639 52.77 74.50 -76.60
N ARG A 640 53.69 73.58 -76.30
CA ARG A 640 55.03 73.56 -76.92
C ARG A 640 55.02 73.28 -78.42
N PHE A 641 54.07 72.46 -78.88
CA PHE A 641 53.86 72.25 -80.31
C PHE A 641 53.62 73.57 -81.06
N HIS A 642 52.73 74.43 -80.55
CA HIS A 642 52.44 75.72 -81.19
C HIS A 642 53.61 76.72 -81.18
N GLU A 643 54.40 76.79 -80.10
CA GLU A 643 55.57 77.69 -80.01
C GLU A 643 56.65 77.32 -81.05
N SER A 644 56.84 76.03 -81.33
CA SER A 644 57.81 75.56 -82.33
C SER A 644 57.46 75.98 -83.77
N GLU A 645 56.17 75.90 -84.14
CA GLU A 645 55.64 76.28 -85.46
C GLU A 645 55.79 77.77 -85.78
N GLU A 646 55.75 78.64 -84.76
CA GLU A 646 55.96 80.09 -84.94
C GLU A 646 57.44 80.39 -85.23
N SER A 647 58.37 79.77 -84.50
CA SER A 647 59.82 79.96 -84.63
C SER A 647 60.40 79.50 -85.99
N ILE A 648 59.74 78.53 -86.64
CA ILE A 648 60.07 78.08 -87.99
C ILE A 648 59.74 79.17 -89.02
N ARG A 649 58.53 79.74 -88.94
CA ARG A 649 57.95 80.67 -89.91
C ARG A 649 58.75 81.97 -90.05
N ASP A 650 59.24 82.51 -88.94
CA ASP A 650 60.08 83.70 -88.93
C ASP A 650 61.41 83.49 -89.66
N HIS A 651 62.00 82.29 -89.55
CA HIS A 651 63.29 81.97 -90.16
C HIS A 651 63.16 81.91 -91.70
N GLU A 652 62.04 81.37 -92.22
CA GLU A 652 61.77 81.33 -93.67
C GLU A 652 61.73 82.75 -94.27
N SER A 653 61.00 83.66 -93.62
CA SER A 653 60.81 85.05 -94.07
C SER A 653 62.11 85.86 -94.18
N PHE A 654 63.06 85.66 -93.26
CA PHE A 654 64.36 86.34 -93.32
C PHE A 654 65.23 85.87 -94.50
N HIS A 655 65.25 84.56 -94.77
CA HIS A 655 66.11 83.97 -95.79
C HIS A 655 65.77 84.48 -97.20
N ASP A 656 64.49 84.59 -97.52
CA ASP A 656 64.00 85.09 -98.80
C ASP A 656 64.38 86.57 -99.04
N SER A 657 64.28 87.42 -98.00
CA SER A 657 64.67 88.83 -98.06
C SER A 657 66.15 89.01 -98.39
N LEU A 658 67.03 88.19 -97.80
CA LEU A 658 68.48 88.28 -98.00
C LEU A 658 68.88 87.94 -99.45
N LEU A 659 68.34 86.85 -99.99
CA LEU A 659 68.60 86.41 -101.37
C LEU A 659 68.16 87.43 -102.43
N ASN A 660 67.08 88.17 -102.18
CA ASN A 660 66.58 89.20 -103.09
C ASN A 660 67.53 90.40 -103.17
N MET A 661 68.07 90.83 -102.02
CA MET A 661 68.94 91.99 -101.94
C MET A 661 70.34 91.76 -102.56
N GLU A 662 70.89 90.55 -102.42
CA GLU A 662 72.16 90.16 -103.07
C GLU A 662 72.08 90.18 -104.60
N LYS A 663 70.95 89.71 -105.16
CA LYS A 663 70.72 89.76 -106.61
C LYS A 663 70.71 91.20 -107.14
N TRP A 664 70.05 92.12 -106.45
CA TRP A 664 70.00 93.53 -106.87
C TRP A 664 71.40 94.16 -106.85
N LEU A 665 72.17 93.95 -105.78
CA LEU A 665 73.53 94.47 -105.63
C LEU A 665 74.47 94.02 -106.76
N MET A 666 74.40 92.75 -107.16
CA MET A 666 75.19 92.20 -108.27
C MET A 666 74.88 92.89 -109.60
N ILE A 667 73.59 93.01 -109.95
CA ILE A 667 73.13 93.62 -111.21
C ILE A 667 73.52 95.10 -111.27
N MET A 668 73.39 95.82 -110.15
CA MET A 668 73.64 97.25 -110.12
C MET A 668 75.13 97.58 -110.32
N LYS A 669 76.04 96.71 -109.84
CA LYS A 669 77.49 96.87 -110.03
C LYS A 669 77.89 96.79 -111.50
N GLN A 670 77.42 95.78 -112.22
CA GLN A 670 77.71 95.59 -113.64
C GLN A 670 77.22 96.78 -114.48
N LYS A 671 76.04 97.32 -114.17
CA LYS A 671 75.50 98.53 -114.82
C LYS A 671 76.40 99.76 -114.60
N LEU A 672 76.91 100.00 -113.38
CA LEU A 672 77.78 101.16 -113.10
C LEU A 672 79.15 101.08 -113.79
N GLU A 673 79.75 99.89 -113.82
CA GLU A 673 81.03 99.66 -114.53
C GLU A 673 80.90 99.94 -116.04
N SER A 674 79.73 99.65 -116.64
CA SER A 674 79.48 99.81 -118.08
C SER A 674 79.63 101.25 -118.63
N PHE A 675 79.42 102.28 -117.80
CA PHE A 675 79.48 103.68 -118.26
C PHE A 675 80.90 104.20 -118.55
N HIS A 676 81.96 103.51 -118.07
CA HIS A 676 83.34 103.98 -118.17
C HIS A 676 84.06 103.59 -119.48
N SER A 677 83.41 102.88 -120.40
CA SER A 677 84.04 102.36 -121.63
C SER A 677 83.87 103.29 -122.84
N PRO A 678 84.95 103.64 -123.57
CA PRO A 678 84.87 104.41 -124.82
C PRO A 678 84.57 103.49 -126.01
N SER A 679 83.30 103.16 -126.22
CA SER A 679 82.83 102.45 -127.41
C SER A 679 81.70 103.22 -128.10
N GLU A 680 81.62 103.10 -129.42
CA GLU A 680 80.63 103.75 -130.27
C GLU A 680 79.20 103.33 -129.87
N GLY A 681 78.29 104.29 -129.69
CA GLY A 681 76.87 104.03 -129.41
C GLY A 681 76.19 105.01 -128.46
N TRP A 682 76.93 105.60 -127.52
CA TRP A 682 76.37 106.56 -126.55
C TRP A 682 76.65 108.02 -126.95
N SER A 683 75.60 108.76 -127.33
CA SER A 683 75.67 110.23 -127.38
C SER A 683 75.92 110.79 -125.97
N ILE A 684 76.49 111.99 -125.89
CA ILE A 684 76.89 112.61 -124.62
C ILE A 684 75.67 112.84 -123.71
N GLU A 685 74.56 113.34 -124.27
CA GLU A 685 73.28 113.52 -123.55
C GLU A 685 72.64 112.19 -123.13
N GLY A 686 72.71 111.15 -123.98
CA GLY A 686 72.17 109.82 -123.66
C GLY A 686 72.91 109.13 -122.51
N ARG A 687 74.23 109.34 -122.42
CA ARG A 687 75.07 108.79 -121.34
C ARG A 687 74.77 109.45 -120.00
N GLN A 688 74.45 110.74 -120.00
CA GLN A 688 74.11 111.53 -118.81
C GLN A 688 72.73 111.16 -118.25
N HIS A 689 71.71 110.98 -119.12
CA HIS A 689 70.33 110.72 -118.68
C HIS A 689 70.13 109.30 -118.09
N GLU A 690 70.84 108.28 -118.58
CA GLU A 690 70.79 106.92 -118.00
C GLU A 690 71.50 106.86 -116.64
N ALA A 691 72.68 107.49 -116.53
CA ALA A 691 73.42 107.57 -115.27
C ALA A 691 72.62 108.25 -114.15
N MET A 692 71.89 109.32 -114.48
CA MET A 692 71.02 110.02 -113.53
C MET A 692 69.83 109.16 -113.06
N ARG A 693 69.29 108.28 -113.91
CA ARG A 693 68.22 107.33 -113.54
C ARG A 693 68.75 106.24 -112.60
N VAL A 694 69.91 105.67 -112.91
CA VAL A 694 70.58 104.63 -112.10
C VAL A 694 70.89 105.13 -110.68
N LEU A 695 71.33 106.39 -110.53
CA LEU A 695 71.54 107.00 -109.22
C LEU A 695 70.26 107.14 -108.40
N GLY A 696 69.09 107.18 -109.05
CA GLY A 696 67.78 107.29 -108.38
C GLY A 696 67.29 106.01 -107.69
N GLU A 697 67.82 104.83 -108.02
CA GLU A 697 67.39 103.54 -107.41
C GLU A 697 67.99 103.29 -106.01
N PHE A 698 69.05 104.01 -105.62
CA PHE A 698 69.79 103.75 -104.38
C PHE A 698 69.00 104.04 -103.08
N PRO A 699 68.28 105.17 -102.92
CA PRO A 699 67.61 105.50 -101.65
C PRO A 699 66.53 104.49 -101.24
N GLU A 700 65.79 103.93 -102.19
CA GLU A 700 64.76 102.90 -101.92
C GLU A 700 65.39 101.58 -101.46
N LYS A 701 66.56 101.24 -102.01
CA LYS A 701 67.25 99.97 -101.76
C LYS A 701 68.08 100.00 -100.47
N GLU A 702 68.56 101.17 -100.06
CA GLU A 702 69.09 101.41 -98.71
C GLU A 702 68.04 101.10 -97.63
N LEU A 703 66.77 101.46 -97.86
CA LEU A 703 65.67 101.18 -96.92
C LEU A 703 65.38 99.67 -96.82
N GLN A 704 65.37 98.94 -97.94
CA GLN A 704 65.19 97.48 -97.94
C GLN A 704 66.35 96.75 -97.23
N LEU A 705 67.58 97.26 -97.35
CA LEU A 705 68.73 96.74 -96.62
C LEU A 705 68.54 96.84 -95.10
N GLN A 706 68.09 97.99 -94.60
CA GLN A 706 67.81 98.19 -93.16
C GLN A 706 66.66 97.31 -92.66
N GLN A 707 65.61 97.12 -93.46
CA GLN A 707 64.46 96.29 -93.06
C GLN A 707 64.81 94.80 -92.97
N MET A 708 65.61 94.28 -93.90
CA MET A 708 66.10 92.90 -93.87
C MET A 708 67.06 92.66 -92.68
N GLU A 709 67.89 93.64 -92.34
CA GLU A 709 68.74 93.56 -91.15
C GLU A 709 67.92 93.49 -89.84
N ALA A 710 66.81 94.21 -89.75
CA ALA A 710 65.88 94.10 -88.62
C ALA A 710 65.18 92.72 -88.56
N GLN A 711 64.83 92.12 -89.71
CA GLN A 711 64.30 90.75 -89.76
C GLN A 711 65.35 89.73 -89.26
N GLY A 712 66.62 89.90 -89.65
CA GLY A 712 67.72 89.08 -89.16
C GLY A 712 67.86 89.12 -87.65
N GLN A 713 67.77 90.30 -87.04
CA GLN A 713 67.77 90.46 -85.57
C GLN A 713 66.61 89.73 -84.87
N GLY A 714 65.45 89.60 -85.53
CA GLY A 714 64.33 88.81 -85.03
C GLY A 714 64.63 87.30 -85.00
N VAL A 715 65.17 86.77 -86.10
CA VAL A 715 65.51 85.34 -86.24
C VAL A 715 66.67 84.94 -85.33
N LEU A 716 67.66 85.83 -85.12
CA LEU A 716 68.78 85.60 -84.20
C LEU A 716 68.28 85.22 -82.79
N ARG A 717 67.30 85.95 -82.23
CA ARG A 717 66.76 85.69 -80.88
C ARG A 717 66.08 84.33 -80.74
N ARG A 718 65.62 83.73 -81.83
CA ARG A 718 64.88 82.46 -81.87
C ARG A 718 65.74 81.29 -82.39
N THR A 719 67.06 81.46 -82.48
CA THR A 719 68.00 80.50 -83.12
C THR A 719 69.24 80.34 -82.23
N SER A 720 69.84 79.14 -82.18
CA SER A 720 71.00 78.88 -81.30
C SER A 720 72.26 79.63 -81.72
N GLU A 721 73.20 79.83 -80.79
CA GLU A 721 74.43 80.62 -80.99
C GLU A 721 75.25 80.18 -82.22
N GLU A 722 75.32 78.87 -82.50
CA GLU A 722 76.03 78.33 -83.67
C GLU A 722 75.35 78.73 -85.00
N GLY A 723 74.02 78.79 -85.05
CA GLY A 723 73.27 79.29 -86.19
C GLY A 723 73.36 80.81 -86.36
N GLN A 724 73.43 81.55 -85.25
CA GLN A 724 73.51 83.02 -85.24
C GLN A 724 74.74 83.55 -85.99
N VAL A 725 75.89 82.86 -85.91
CA VAL A 725 77.14 83.27 -86.59
C VAL A 725 76.95 83.37 -88.11
N HIS A 726 76.19 82.46 -88.71
CA HIS A 726 75.92 82.47 -90.15
C HIS A 726 75.05 83.67 -90.56
N ILE A 727 73.96 83.91 -89.82
CA ILE A 727 73.05 85.03 -90.06
C ILE A 727 73.78 86.39 -89.95
N ILE A 728 74.63 86.56 -88.93
CA ILE A 728 75.42 87.80 -88.74
C ILE A 728 76.42 88.00 -89.89
N ARG A 729 77.12 86.95 -90.31
CA ARG A 729 78.09 87.00 -91.42
C ARG A 729 77.43 87.46 -92.71
N ASP A 730 76.25 86.93 -93.02
CA ASP A 730 75.60 87.16 -94.30
C ASP A 730 75.01 88.58 -94.38
N ILE A 731 74.48 89.13 -93.26
CA ILE A 731 74.14 90.58 -93.14
C ILE A 731 75.38 91.48 -93.36
N LYS A 732 76.52 91.09 -92.76
CA LYS A 732 77.75 91.88 -92.82
C LYS A 732 78.36 91.92 -94.23
N ARG A 733 78.39 90.76 -94.92
CA ARG A 733 78.75 90.64 -96.35
C ARG A 733 77.93 91.61 -97.21
N LEU A 734 76.63 91.66 -96.97
CA LEU A 734 75.72 92.49 -97.74
C LEU A 734 76.04 93.99 -97.59
N ARG A 735 76.21 94.48 -96.35
CA ARG A 735 76.62 95.87 -96.07
C ARG A 735 77.94 96.25 -96.74
N GLU A 736 78.94 95.37 -96.71
CA GLU A 736 80.25 95.62 -97.36
C GLU A 736 80.10 95.74 -98.89
N SER A 737 79.30 94.87 -99.51
CA SER A 737 79.02 94.95 -100.95
C SER A 737 78.20 96.18 -101.37
N TRP A 738 77.30 96.66 -100.49
CA TRP A 738 76.54 97.91 -100.69
C TRP A 738 77.44 99.16 -100.67
N LEU A 739 78.35 99.25 -99.70
CA LEU A 739 79.30 100.38 -99.60
C LEU A 739 80.23 100.46 -100.81
N ALA A 740 80.73 99.31 -101.30
CA ALA A 740 81.58 99.27 -102.49
C ALA A 740 80.84 99.79 -103.75
N LEU A 741 79.55 99.47 -103.89
CA LEU A 741 78.70 99.91 -104.99
C LEU A 741 78.44 101.43 -104.95
N SER A 742 78.12 101.96 -103.77
CA SER A 742 77.86 103.40 -103.56
C SER A 742 79.06 104.28 -103.92
N ASN A 743 80.29 103.81 -103.63
CA ASN A 743 81.51 104.56 -103.95
C ASN A 743 81.80 104.60 -105.47
N MET A 744 81.38 103.58 -106.23
CA MET A 744 81.44 103.61 -107.71
C MET A 744 80.45 104.61 -108.31
N SER A 745 79.26 104.75 -107.73
CA SER A 745 78.22 105.65 -108.25
C SER A 745 78.56 107.13 -108.05
N LEU A 746 79.17 107.49 -106.91
CA LEU A 746 79.63 108.85 -106.60
C LEU A 746 80.69 109.39 -107.59
N ASN A 747 81.64 108.55 -108.02
CA ASN A 747 82.66 108.96 -109.01
C ASN A 747 82.04 109.28 -110.38
N LEU A 748 81.00 108.54 -110.76
CA LEU A 748 80.24 108.74 -111.99
C LEU A 748 79.49 110.08 -112.00
N HIS A 749 78.96 110.48 -110.84
CA HIS A 749 78.25 111.76 -110.70
C HIS A 749 79.19 112.97 -110.89
N ARG A 750 80.44 112.86 -110.44
CA ARG A 750 81.43 113.95 -110.53
C ARG A 750 81.93 114.21 -111.95
N LEU A 751 82.05 113.18 -112.80
CA LEU A 751 82.53 113.29 -114.19
C LEU A 751 81.53 113.99 -115.14
N LEU A 752 80.25 114.09 -114.77
CA LEU A 752 79.18 114.62 -115.64
C LEU A 752 78.99 116.15 -115.58
N ASN A 753 79.76 116.87 -114.77
CA ASN A 753 79.56 118.32 -114.55
C ASN A 753 80.48 119.26 -115.35
N ASP A 754 81.60 118.78 -115.92
CA ASP A 754 82.67 119.65 -116.44
C ASP A 754 82.54 120.01 -117.94
N SER A 755 81.43 119.70 -118.62
CA SER A 755 81.37 119.66 -120.11
C SER A 755 80.39 120.63 -120.80
N LEU A 756 79.99 121.75 -120.17
CA LEU A 756 79.04 122.70 -120.77
C LEU A 756 79.37 124.20 -120.55
N GLU A 757 80.58 124.63 -120.89
CA GLU A 757 80.95 126.05 -121.01
C GLU A 757 81.55 126.36 -122.40
N HIS A 758 80.75 126.86 -123.36
CA HIS A 758 81.18 127.71 -124.50
C HIS A 758 80.03 128.06 -125.48
N THR A 759 79.12 128.95 -125.08
CA THR A 759 78.52 129.95 -126.00
C THR A 759 78.07 131.17 -125.19
N GLU A 760 78.31 132.37 -125.73
CA GLU A 760 78.15 133.64 -125.01
C GLU A 760 76.67 134.00 -124.78
N SER A 761 76.39 134.77 -123.72
CA SER A 761 76.09 136.22 -123.88
C SER A 761 75.27 136.80 -122.72
N TYR A 762 75.93 137.65 -121.93
CA TYR A 762 75.41 138.88 -121.33
C TYR A 762 73.90 139.03 -120.99
N SER A 763 73.52 138.74 -119.74
CA SER A 763 72.77 139.73 -118.93
C SER A 763 72.88 139.49 -117.41
N TRP A 764 73.78 140.26 -116.81
CA TRP A 764 73.93 140.59 -115.40
C TRP A 764 72.73 140.41 -114.43
N LYS A 765 73.05 139.78 -113.29
CA LYS A 765 72.66 140.14 -111.91
C LYS A 765 71.22 140.58 -111.58
N VAL A 766 70.65 139.77 -110.68
CA VAL A 766 70.00 140.18 -109.40
C VAL A 766 68.61 140.81 -109.48
N LYS A 767 67.61 139.98 -109.14
CA LYS A 767 66.66 140.16 -108.03
C LYS A 767 65.93 138.82 -107.81
N GLY A 768 66.00 138.13 -106.68
CA GLY A 768 66.54 138.53 -105.39
C GLY A 768 65.46 139.14 -104.48
N LEU A 769 64.64 138.26 -103.90
CA LEU A 769 63.86 138.44 -102.66
C LEU A 769 63.87 137.06 -101.98
N PHE A 770 64.73 136.72 -101.00
CA PHE A 770 64.93 137.27 -99.63
C PHE A 770 63.68 137.11 -98.73
N PRO A 771 63.85 136.94 -97.38
CA PRO A 771 64.91 136.19 -96.69
C PRO A 771 64.47 135.49 -95.36
N HIS A 772 65.36 134.66 -94.79
CA HIS A 772 65.76 134.54 -93.36
C HIS A 772 66.61 133.24 -93.24
N SER A 773 67.85 133.17 -92.77
CA SER A 773 68.72 134.04 -91.94
C SER A 773 68.41 134.11 -90.44
N ILE A 774 68.39 132.93 -89.79
CA ILE A 774 68.62 132.69 -88.35
C ILE A 774 69.44 131.38 -88.33
N SER A 775 70.64 131.21 -87.74
CA SER A 775 71.37 131.81 -86.61
C SER A 775 70.88 131.44 -85.21
N MET A 776 71.08 130.18 -84.79
CA MET A 776 71.51 129.93 -83.41
C MET A 776 72.27 128.60 -83.21
N LYS A 777 73.20 128.62 -82.24
CA LYS A 777 73.99 127.47 -81.76
C LYS A 777 73.14 126.54 -80.88
N THR A 778 73.54 125.26 -80.76
CA THR A 778 73.87 124.67 -79.44
C THR A 778 74.98 123.64 -79.64
N GLU A 779 75.82 123.41 -78.62
CA GLU A 779 77.22 123.01 -78.81
C GLU A 779 77.51 121.49 -78.70
N LEU A 780 78.57 121.09 -79.40
CA LEU A 780 79.45 120.00 -78.98
C LEU A 780 79.99 120.32 -77.58
N ILE A 781 79.73 119.48 -76.58
CA ILE A 781 80.43 119.54 -75.29
C ILE A 781 81.18 118.23 -75.06
N LEU A 782 82.51 118.35 -74.97
CA LEU A 782 83.43 117.42 -74.32
C LEU A 782 83.61 117.88 -72.86
N GLY A 783 83.82 116.93 -71.94
CA GLY A 783 83.97 117.16 -70.49
C GLY A 783 82.71 116.73 -69.72
N GLU A 784 82.73 115.66 -68.93
CA GLU A 784 83.31 115.55 -67.57
C GLU A 784 82.48 116.27 -66.48
N GLU A 785 81.73 115.52 -65.66
CA GLU A 785 82.10 115.23 -64.25
C GLU A 785 80.98 114.43 -63.51
N HIS A 786 81.26 114.08 -62.24
CA HIS A 786 80.44 113.26 -61.34
C HIS A 786 79.04 113.83 -60.99
N GLY A 787 78.09 112.95 -60.62
CA GLY A 787 76.75 113.36 -60.16
C GLY A 787 75.90 112.23 -59.56
N GLN A 788 76.06 112.01 -58.26
CA GLN A 788 75.39 111.01 -57.40
C GLN A 788 73.86 111.23 -57.20
N GLY A 789 73.07 110.14 -57.17
CA GLY A 789 71.92 109.98 -56.25
C GLY A 789 70.47 109.87 -56.80
N GLY A 790 69.64 109.05 -56.13
CA GLY A 790 68.24 109.43 -55.84
C GLY A 790 67.05 108.57 -56.34
N ALA A 791 66.73 107.49 -55.64
CA ALA A 791 65.39 107.04 -55.16
C ALA A 791 64.07 107.14 -56.00
N GLY A 792 63.23 106.09 -55.89
CA GLY A 792 61.89 106.25 -55.24
C GLY A 792 60.58 105.79 -55.93
N GLY A 793 59.95 104.74 -55.39
CA GLY A 793 58.47 104.56 -55.31
C GLY A 793 57.66 104.18 -56.57
N THR A 794 56.34 103.91 -56.55
CA THR A 794 55.36 103.55 -55.48
C THR A 794 54.00 103.16 -56.14
N ARG A 795 53.32 102.09 -55.63
CA ARG A 795 51.85 101.80 -55.55
C ARG A 795 50.85 102.36 -56.61
N ILE A 796 49.88 101.55 -57.04
CA ILE A 796 48.45 101.95 -57.20
C ILE A 796 47.51 100.73 -57.12
N GLN A 797 46.32 100.92 -56.54
CA GLN A 797 45.19 99.98 -56.52
C GLN A 797 44.19 100.38 -57.61
N ILE A 798 43.45 99.42 -58.20
CA ILE A 798 42.07 99.66 -58.64
C ILE A 798 41.18 98.53 -58.11
N GLN A 799 39.98 98.91 -57.69
CA GLN A 799 39.02 98.14 -56.92
C GLN A 799 37.64 98.39 -57.56
N THR A 800 36.90 97.33 -57.87
CA THR A 800 35.45 97.40 -58.13
C THR A 800 34.79 96.12 -57.64
N ALA A 801 33.61 96.29 -57.03
CA ALA A 801 32.86 95.24 -56.35
C ALA A 801 31.37 95.29 -56.82
N PRO A 802 30.33 94.91 -56.04
CA PRO A 802 29.70 93.59 -56.20
C PRO A 802 28.15 93.61 -56.28
N ALA A 803 27.52 92.45 -56.44
CA ALA A 803 26.19 92.03 -55.94
C ALA A 803 26.00 90.53 -56.34
N GLU A 804 25.47 89.56 -55.58
CA GLU A 804 24.31 89.50 -54.64
C GLU A 804 22.94 89.79 -55.33
N VAL A 805 21.81 89.11 -55.07
CA VAL A 805 21.50 88.06 -54.07
C VAL A 805 20.32 87.17 -54.54
N SER A 806 20.15 86.03 -53.86
CA SER A 806 19.00 85.10 -53.74
C SER A 806 17.60 85.47 -54.29
N GLY A 807 16.83 84.46 -54.75
CA GLY A 807 15.39 84.56 -55.01
C GLY A 807 14.69 83.25 -55.37
N VAL A 808 13.86 82.72 -54.46
CA VAL A 808 12.98 81.55 -54.66
C VAL A 808 11.57 82.01 -55.06
N LEU A 809 10.92 81.33 -56.03
CA LEU A 809 9.52 80.82 -55.93
C LEU A 809 8.95 80.32 -57.28
N SER A 810 8.41 79.10 -57.24
CA SER A 810 7.14 78.63 -57.86
C SER A 810 6.72 79.08 -59.28
N SER A 811 6.48 78.10 -60.18
CA SER A 811 5.13 77.50 -60.35
C SER A 811 4.91 76.85 -61.74
N SER A 812 4.38 75.61 -61.75
CA SER A 812 3.40 75.03 -62.70
C SER A 812 3.62 75.13 -64.23
N ARG A 813 3.52 73.98 -64.96
CA ARG A 813 2.23 73.54 -65.57
C ARG A 813 2.31 72.29 -66.48
N VAL A 814 1.70 71.19 -66.00
CA VAL A 814 0.79 70.22 -66.67
C VAL A 814 0.97 69.85 -68.17
N LYS A 815 1.20 68.56 -68.45
CA LYS A 815 0.44 67.61 -69.33
C LYS A 815 1.28 66.32 -69.55
N GLY A 816 0.75 65.09 -69.65
CA GLY A 816 -0.61 64.57 -69.43
C GLY A 816 -0.82 63.18 -70.10
N GLY A 817 -1.70 62.33 -69.55
CA GLY A 817 -2.19 61.05 -70.14
C GLY A 817 -1.22 59.84 -70.06
N GLN A 818 -1.65 58.58 -69.96
CA GLN A 818 -2.99 57.95 -69.79
C GLN A 818 -2.79 56.65 -68.96
N GLU A 819 -3.57 56.40 -67.90
CA GLU A 819 -4.73 55.46 -67.84
C GLU A 819 -4.37 53.97 -68.01
N GLY A 820 -4.84 53.06 -67.14
CA GLY A 820 -5.67 53.26 -65.96
C GLY A 820 -5.85 52.01 -65.09
N GLU A 821 -6.32 52.28 -63.86
CA GLU A 821 -7.30 51.52 -63.04
C GLU A 821 -7.00 50.06 -62.64
N ALA A 822 -7.37 49.59 -61.44
CA ALA A 822 -8.28 50.18 -60.45
C ALA A 822 -7.63 50.40 -59.07
N GLY A 823 -8.18 51.35 -58.32
CA GLY A 823 -7.84 51.58 -56.92
C GLY A 823 -9.06 52.14 -56.15
N GLY A 824 -8.86 52.47 -54.89
CA GLY A 824 -9.89 53.07 -54.02
C GLY A 824 -9.90 52.45 -52.62
N GLY A 825 -9.76 53.21 -51.54
CA GLY A 825 -9.50 54.65 -51.46
C GLY A 825 -9.34 55.10 -50.02
N VAL A 826 -8.36 55.98 -49.76
CA VAL A 826 -8.12 56.61 -48.46
C VAL A 826 -9.02 57.82 -48.30
N LEU A 827 -9.59 58.07 -47.12
CA LEU A 827 -9.66 59.43 -46.56
C LEU A 827 -9.97 59.46 -45.05
N LYS A 828 -9.81 60.66 -44.48
CA LYS A 828 -9.36 60.93 -43.12
C LYS A 828 -10.35 61.88 -42.40
N GLN A 829 -10.48 61.69 -41.08
CA GLN A 829 -10.83 62.71 -40.07
C GLN A 829 -12.23 63.35 -40.02
N GLY A 830 -12.69 63.56 -38.78
CA GLY A 830 -13.92 64.25 -38.38
C GLY A 830 -15.02 63.27 -37.93
N GLY A 831 -15.55 63.31 -36.71
CA GLY A 831 -15.17 64.09 -35.52
C GLY A 831 -16.35 64.26 -34.55
N CYS A 832 -16.06 64.24 -33.25
CA CYS A 832 -16.87 64.84 -32.16
C CYS A 832 -18.20 64.16 -31.75
N VAL A 833 -18.24 63.56 -30.54
CA VAL A 833 -18.95 64.06 -29.31
C VAL A 833 -19.39 62.92 -28.35
N GLN A 834 -19.01 63.08 -27.06
CA GLN A 834 -19.52 62.48 -25.80
C GLN A 834 -19.47 60.93 -25.58
N GLY A 835 -19.01 60.44 -24.41
CA GLY A 835 -18.33 61.15 -23.31
C GLY A 835 -18.08 60.32 -22.02
N HIS A 836 -17.03 60.75 -21.27
CA HIS A 836 -16.70 60.60 -19.81
C HIS A 836 -17.04 59.33 -18.99
N GLY A 837 -16.26 58.93 -17.98
CA GLY A 837 -15.02 59.49 -17.36
C GLY A 837 -14.36 58.43 -16.43
N GLU A 838 -13.04 58.46 -16.18
CA GLU A 838 -12.34 58.97 -14.96
C GLU A 838 -12.76 58.28 -13.64
N TRP A 839 -11.88 57.87 -12.70
CA TRP A 839 -10.55 58.34 -12.22
C TRP A 839 -9.60 57.13 -11.96
N GLY A 840 -8.25 57.17 -11.83
CA GLY A 840 -7.31 58.07 -11.11
C GLY A 840 -6.87 57.40 -9.77
N LEU A 841 -5.62 57.39 -9.26
CA LEU A 841 -4.32 58.04 -9.59
C LEU A 841 -3.11 57.20 -9.07
N LEU A 842 -1.93 57.45 -9.67
CA LEU A 842 -0.52 57.53 -9.14
C LEU A 842 -0.17 57.03 -7.70
N LEU A 843 1.03 56.45 -7.48
CA LEU A 843 2.32 57.20 -7.43
C LEU A 843 3.59 56.42 -7.83
N THR A 844 4.65 57.19 -8.10
CA THR A 844 5.97 56.83 -8.67
C THR A 844 7.11 56.80 -7.64
N GLY A 845 8.25 56.20 -8.00
CA GLY A 845 9.54 56.43 -7.33
C GLY A 845 10.72 55.92 -8.16
N GLN A 846 11.67 56.82 -8.50
CA GLN A 846 12.88 56.54 -9.28
C GLN A 846 14.02 57.39 -8.74
N ASP A 847 15.16 56.76 -8.44
CA ASP A 847 16.53 57.32 -8.31
C ASP A 847 17.44 56.19 -7.75
N ARG A 848 18.77 56.19 -7.83
CA ARG A 848 19.77 56.63 -8.82
C ARG A 848 21.15 56.21 -8.26
N GLU A 849 22.10 55.81 -9.12
CA GLU A 849 23.54 55.64 -8.78
C GLU A 849 23.90 54.55 -7.71
N GLN A 850 25.13 54.04 -7.56
CA GLN A 850 26.23 53.70 -8.49
C GLN A 850 27.30 52.87 -7.72
N LEU A 851 28.28 52.29 -8.43
CA LEU A 851 29.64 51.87 -7.98
C LEU A 851 29.88 50.42 -7.47
N ILE A 852 30.67 49.69 -8.29
CA ILE A 852 31.87 48.88 -7.96
C ILE A 852 31.69 47.69 -6.98
N GLY A 853 32.13 46.47 -7.27
CA GLY A 853 32.79 45.88 -8.46
C GLY A 853 32.76 44.34 -8.31
N ASP A 854 32.62 43.58 -9.41
CA ASP A 854 33.70 43.00 -10.22
C ASP A 854 34.50 41.94 -9.42
N GLU A 855 34.36 40.65 -9.74
CA GLU A 855 35.08 39.90 -10.80
C GLU A 855 36.54 39.60 -10.41
N ALA A 856 37.14 38.44 -10.74
CA ALA A 856 36.64 37.25 -11.43
C ALA A 856 37.51 36.04 -11.01
N ASP A 857 37.00 34.82 -11.24
CA ASP A 857 37.83 33.62 -11.37
C ASP A 857 37.72 33.10 -12.81
N SER A 858 38.85 33.05 -13.53
CA SER A 858 38.92 32.52 -14.89
C SER A 858 40.16 31.65 -15.08
N LEU A 859 39.90 30.34 -15.23
CA LEU A 859 40.57 29.37 -16.11
C LEU A 859 42.12 29.40 -16.22
N GLY A 860 42.79 28.33 -15.76
CA GLY A 860 44.24 28.17 -15.90
C GLY A 860 44.75 26.74 -15.75
N TRP A 861 44.59 25.93 -16.80
CA TRP A 861 44.96 24.51 -16.92
C TRP A 861 46.45 24.15 -16.61
N SER A 862 46.67 22.90 -16.15
CA SER A 862 47.78 21.97 -16.49
C SER A 862 48.74 21.46 -15.38
N LEU A 863 48.69 20.13 -15.20
CA LEU A 863 49.68 19.08 -14.79
C LEU A 863 51.20 19.34 -15.03
N PRO A 864 52.17 18.49 -14.55
CA PRO A 864 52.08 17.25 -13.72
C PRO A 864 53.14 17.05 -12.57
N SER A 865 52.90 16.01 -11.74
CA SER A 865 53.84 15.05 -11.07
C SER A 865 55.21 15.45 -10.45
N ILE A 866 55.45 15.03 -9.18
CA ILE A 866 56.41 13.95 -8.76
C ILE A 866 56.49 13.82 -7.21
N ALA A 867 56.78 12.61 -6.74
CA ALA A 867 56.76 12.10 -5.36
C ALA A 867 57.74 12.70 -4.32
N ILE A 868 57.49 12.39 -3.02
CA ILE A 868 58.50 12.01 -1.99
C ILE A 868 57.82 11.22 -0.84
N GLN A 869 58.59 10.38 -0.13
CA GLN A 869 58.13 9.38 0.87
C GLN A 869 58.46 9.73 2.35
N ARG A 870 57.83 8.98 3.28
CA ARG A 870 58.27 8.58 4.66
C ARG A 870 58.31 9.67 5.78
N ALA A 871 57.60 9.57 6.90
CA ALA A 871 57.46 8.54 7.98
C ALA A 871 58.32 8.80 9.24
N ALA A 872 57.66 8.95 10.41
CA ALA A 872 58.06 8.62 11.80
C ALA A 872 56.93 9.11 12.75
N ALA A 873 56.26 8.28 13.57
CA ALA A 873 56.63 7.83 14.95
C ALA A 873 56.46 8.95 16.03
N THR A 874 56.00 8.73 17.27
CA THR A 874 55.87 7.51 18.12
C THR A 874 54.90 7.75 19.33
N GLU A 875 54.33 6.66 19.91
CA GLU A 875 53.99 6.43 21.37
C GLU A 875 53.13 7.45 22.18
N SER A 876 52.46 7.15 23.32
CA SER A 876 51.92 5.94 24.02
C SER A 876 50.98 6.46 25.18
N ASP A 877 50.32 5.72 26.09
CA ASP A 877 50.19 4.28 26.44
C ASP A 877 48.85 4.02 27.22
N GLN A 878 48.71 2.85 27.87
CA GLN A 878 47.64 2.44 28.82
C GLN A 878 48.22 2.30 30.28
N PRO A 879 47.66 1.63 31.35
CA PRO A 879 46.83 0.38 31.39
C PRO A 879 45.83 0.12 32.58
N ALA A 880 45.13 -1.04 32.49
CA ALA A 880 44.61 -1.98 33.55
C ALA A 880 43.68 -1.50 34.72
N GLY A 881 42.77 -2.31 35.32
CA GLY A 881 42.24 -3.68 35.08
C GLY A 881 41.63 -4.32 36.36
N GLY A 882 40.71 -5.32 36.28
CA GLY A 882 40.46 -6.31 37.38
C GLY A 882 39.04 -6.61 37.93
N ASN A 883 38.39 -7.66 37.40
CA ASN A 883 37.59 -8.77 38.00
C ASN A 883 36.75 -8.68 39.32
N SER A 884 35.51 -9.22 39.25
CA SER A 884 34.99 -10.41 40.00
C SER A 884 33.64 -10.30 40.77
N SER A 885 32.87 -11.39 40.60
CA SER A 885 31.52 -11.82 41.01
C SER A 885 31.12 -11.98 42.51
N ILE A 886 29.79 -12.17 42.71
CA ILE A 886 29.10 -13.26 43.48
C ILE A 886 28.32 -12.94 44.82
N LEU A 887 27.06 -13.42 44.85
CA LEU A 887 26.17 -13.87 45.97
C LEU A 887 25.36 -12.92 46.94
N THR A 888 24.02 -13.11 46.87
CA THR A 888 23.02 -13.38 47.95
C THR A 888 22.50 -12.37 49.00
N ALA A 889 21.16 -12.45 49.17
CA ALA A 889 20.37 -12.55 50.42
C ALA A 889 19.85 -11.30 51.19
N ASP A 890 18.52 -11.14 51.08
CA ASP A 890 17.51 -11.21 52.16
C ASP A 890 17.17 -10.03 53.11
N ARG A 891 15.87 -9.96 53.41
CA ARG A 891 15.06 -9.30 54.47
C ARG A 891 15.63 -8.16 55.36
N GLY A 892 14.77 -7.15 55.55
CA GLY A 892 14.03 -7.03 56.83
C GLY A 892 13.92 -5.64 57.49
N GLY A 893 12.76 -5.38 58.12
CA GLY A 893 12.48 -4.20 58.97
C GLY A 893 11.66 -3.09 58.30
N GLU A 894 10.66 -2.44 58.92
CA GLU A 894 10.15 -2.54 60.30
C GLU A 894 8.61 -2.31 60.38
N ALA A 895 8.01 -2.95 61.41
CA ALA A 895 6.94 -2.53 62.33
C ALA A 895 5.97 -1.35 61.96
N SER A 896 4.69 -1.33 62.36
CA SER A 896 4.21 -1.55 63.75
C SER A 896 2.67 -1.72 63.87
N ILE A 897 2.24 -2.56 64.82
CA ILE A 897 1.15 -2.35 65.82
C ILE A 897 -0.20 -1.77 65.30
N SER A 898 -1.34 -2.48 65.16
CA SER A 898 -2.13 -3.33 66.10
C SER A 898 -2.89 -2.59 67.23
N ILE A 899 -4.22 -2.40 67.08
CA ILE A 899 -5.31 -2.45 68.11
C ILE A 899 -6.61 -2.76 67.30
N GLN A 900 -7.25 -3.95 67.36
CA GLN A 900 -8.24 -4.45 68.35
C GLN A 900 -9.56 -3.62 68.37
N GLY A 901 -10.78 -4.16 68.35
CA GLY A 901 -11.27 -5.55 68.18
C GLY A 901 -12.77 -5.65 68.60
N GLY A 902 -13.55 -6.53 67.95
CA GLY A 902 -14.96 -6.81 68.28
C GLY A 902 -15.98 -5.69 67.93
N GLY A 903 -17.28 -5.97 67.73
CA GLY A 903 -17.95 -7.26 67.62
C GLY A 903 -19.49 -7.16 67.73
N VAL A 904 -20.17 -8.09 67.08
CA VAL A 904 -21.55 -8.59 67.36
C VAL A 904 -22.77 -7.66 67.09
N SER A 905 -23.67 -8.21 66.25
CA SER A 905 -25.14 -8.25 66.40
C SER A 905 -26.06 -7.35 65.56
N ALA A 906 -27.04 -8.06 64.96
CA ALA A 906 -28.44 -7.71 64.72
C ALA A 906 -28.80 -6.42 63.93
N GLY A 907 -29.79 -6.48 63.03
CA GLY A 907 -30.58 -7.62 62.58
C GLY A 907 -31.92 -7.20 61.96
N GLY A 908 -32.41 -8.01 61.02
CA GLY A 908 -33.76 -7.89 60.45
C GLY A 908 -34.03 -6.67 59.57
N ASP A 909 -35.14 -6.61 58.85
CA ASP A 909 -35.98 -7.71 58.36
C ASP A 909 -36.93 -7.14 57.28
N ALA A 910 -37.45 -7.99 56.39
CA ALA A 910 -38.69 -7.77 55.61
C ALA A 910 -38.83 -6.51 54.71
N SER A 911 -39.72 -6.43 53.73
CA SER A 911 -40.37 -7.43 52.86
C SER A 911 -41.21 -6.67 51.81
N MET A 912 -41.73 -7.38 50.79
CA MET A 912 -43.01 -7.09 50.12
C MET A 912 -43.13 -5.79 49.27
N ASN A 913 -43.24 -5.92 47.94
CA ASN A 913 -44.49 -6.07 47.16
C ASN A 913 -45.03 -4.70 46.68
N ALA A 914 -45.76 -4.57 45.57
CA ALA A 914 -46.15 -5.50 44.50
C ALA A 914 -46.57 -4.69 43.24
N GLU A 915 -46.87 -5.41 42.15
CA GLU A 915 -47.81 -5.07 41.04
C GLU A 915 -47.59 -3.75 40.27
N GLU A 916 -47.26 -3.72 38.97
CA GLU A 916 -47.90 -4.34 37.78
C GLU A 916 -49.16 -3.58 37.29
N ILE A 917 -49.38 -3.63 35.96
CA ILE A 917 -50.60 -3.30 35.20
C ILE A 917 -50.90 -1.79 34.95
N GLN A 918 -51.39 -1.32 33.77
CA GLN A 918 -51.35 -1.79 32.37
C GLN A 918 -52.01 -0.74 31.41
N ARG A 919 -51.54 -0.64 30.15
CA ARG A 919 -52.26 -0.24 28.88
C ARG A 919 -53.04 1.10 28.74
N GLY A 920 -52.96 1.64 27.51
CA GLY A 920 -53.91 2.62 26.94
C GLY A 920 -53.24 3.61 25.97
N ALA A 921 -52.83 3.24 24.76
CA ALA A 921 -53.63 2.98 23.54
C ALA A 921 -54.15 4.22 22.76
N ALA A 922 -53.54 4.44 21.59
CA ALA A 922 -54.06 5.07 20.36
C ALA A 922 -54.29 6.61 20.23
N GLY A 923 -53.57 7.23 19.29
CA GLY A 923 -54.20 7.95 18.17
C GLY A 923 -53.93 9.46 17.97
N GLY A 924 -53.47 9.83 16.76
CA GLY A 924 -53.97 11.05 16.09
C GLY A 924 -53.06 12.29 15.94
N ALA A 925 -52.37 12.37 14.79
CA ALA A 925 -52.14 13.57 13.95
C ALA A 925 -51.85 14.98 14.56
N GLY A 926 -50.59 15.42 14.42
CA GLY A 926 -50.20 16.62 13.65
C GLY A 926 -50.38 18.03 14.23
N GLY A 927 -49.28 18.81 14.31
CA GLY A 927 -49.36 20.27 14.38
C GLY A 927 -48.13 21.04 14.87
N ALA A 928 -47.83 22.16 14.20
CA ALA A 928 -47.18 23.39 14.70
C ALA A 928 -45.74 23.40 15.27
N PHE A 929 -44.88 23.91 14.41
CA PHE A 929 -43.61 24.63 14.58
C PHE A 929 -43.47 25.61 15.78
N MET A 930 -42.23 25.72 16.31
CA MET A 930 -41.58 26.90 16.94
C MET A 930 -42.18 27.58 18.19
N LEU A 931 -41.38 27.62 19.28
CA LEU A 931 -40.77 28.84 19.86
C LEU A 931 -40.09 28.55 21.22
N PHE A 932 -38.76 28.63 21.28
CA PHE A 932 -38.03 29.57 22.16
C PHE A 932 -36.51 29.45 21.98
N MET A 933 -35.91 30.50 21.42
CA MET A 933 -34.50 30.84 21.65
C MET A 933 -34.51 32.10 22.51
N ARG A 934 -33.95 32.06 23.72
CA ARG A 934 -33.39 33.30 24.29
C ARG A 934 -32.20 33.06 25.21
N ASP A 935 -31.14 33.76 24.83
CA ASP A 935 -29.87 34.01 25.48
C ASP A 935 -30.01 34.95 26.71
N GLN A 936 -29.15 34.80 27.71
CA GLN A 936 -28.31 35.88 28.31
C GLN A 936 -27.61 35.44 29.61
N ALA A 937 -26.41 35.98 29.83
CA ALA A 937 -25.49 35.62 30.90
C ALA A 937 -25.65 36.44 32.20
N LYS A 938 -25.18 35.89 33.34
CA LYS A 938 -24.30 36.63 34.30
C LYS A 938 -23.65 35.72 35.35
N LYS A 939 -22.45 36.13 35.79
CA LYS A 939 -21.72 35.54 36.93
C LYS A 939 -22.27 36.04 38.27
N SER A 940 -22.40 35.13 39.24
CA SER A 940 -22.17 35.41 40.67
C SER A 940 -22.02 34.11 41.45
N SER A 941 -20.88 33.89 42.09
CA SER A 941 -20.77 32.95 43.22
C SER A 941 -21.21 33.67 44.50
N PRO A 942 -21.73 32.93 45.49
CA PRO A 942 -20.93 32.74 46.70
C PRO A 942 -20.67 31.25 46.99
N ALA A 943 -19.78 31.00 47.96
CA ALA A 943 -19.38 29.66 48.37
C ALA A 943 -20.21 29.11 49.55
N VAL A 944 -19.94 27.85 49.89
CA VAL A 944 -20.28 27.08 51.12
C VAL A 944 -21.38 26.01 50.93
N GLN A 945 -21.06 24.80 51.45
CA GLN A 945 -21.85 23.55 51.47
C GLN A 945 -22.20 22.90 50.12
N GLN A 946 -21.43 21.85 49.74
CA GLN A 946 -21.89 20.65 49.00
C GLN A 946 -20.70 19.71 48.72
N ASN A 947 -20.63 18.57 49.39
CA ASN A 947 -19.66 17.50 49.08
C ASN A 947 -20.28 16.09 49.06
N THR A 948 -21.62 16.03 48.87
CA THR A 948 -22.41 14.80 48.76
C THR A 948 -23.36 14.79 47.55
N GLU A 949 -23.41 15.86 46.75
CA GLU A 949 -24.33 15.97 45.59
C GLU A 949 -23.71 15.62 44.23
N THR A 950 -22.38 15.53 44.13
CA THR A 950 -21.67 15.37 42.84
C THR A 950 -22.02 14.08 42.10
N ASN A 951 -22.18 12.96 42.82
CA ASN A 951 -22.53 11.68 42.20
C ASN A 951 -24.01 11.63 41.74
N GLY A 952 -24.89 12.36 42.43
CA GLY A 952 -26.29 12.52 42.03
C GLY A 952 -26.42 13.37 40.75
N GLN A 953 -25.65 14.45 40.64
CA GLN A 953 -25.64 15.31 39.45
C GLN A 953 -25.09 14.60 38.21
N HIS A 954 -24.00 13.84 38.33
CA HIS A 954 -23.46 13.04 37.21
C HIS A 954 -24.47 11.99 36.71
N SER A 955 -25.10 11.24 37.62
CA SER A 955 -26.14 10.26 37.27
C SER A 955 -27.37 10.91 36.61
N THR A 956 -27.76 12.10 37.07
CA THR A 956 -28.89 12.86 36.50
C THR A 956 -28.55 13.37 35.09
N ARG A 957 -27.40 14.05 34.91
CA ARG A 957 -26.92 14.54 33.61
C ARG A 957 -26.77 13.41 32.59
N ARG A 958 -26.31 12.23 33.05
CA ARG A 958 -26.18 11.03 32.21
C ARG A 958 -27.54 10.54 31.71
N LYS A 959 -28.54 10.41 32.60
CA LYS A 959 -29.91 10.03 32.24
C LYS A 959 -30.59 11.05 31.31
N GLU A 960 -30.37 12.36 31.54
CA GLU A 960 -30.85 13.42 30.66
C GLU A 960 -30.25 13.31 29.24
N PHE A 961 -28.94 13.08 29.14
CA PHE A 961 -28.27 12.89 27.86
C PHE A 961 -28.67 11.58 27.16
N GLU A 962 -28.82 10.47 27.90
CA GLU A 962 -29.33 9.19 27.39
C GLU A 962 -30.75 9.33 26.82
N ALA A 963 -31.66 9.97 27.57
CA ALA A 963 -33.04 10.23 27.13
C ALA A 963 -33.08 11.17 25.90
N TRP A 964 -32.27 12.23 25.90
CA TRP A 964 -32.14 13.12 24.75
C TRP A 964 -31.61 12.38 23.51
N LEU A 965 -30.52 11.61 23.66
CA LEU A 965 -29.88 10.89 22.56
C LEU A 965 -30.82 9.82 21.99
N SER A 966 -31.56 9.11 22.85
CA SER A 966 -32.62 8.19 22.45
C SER A 966 -33.65 8.91 21.57
N THR A 967 -34.20 10.03 22.05
CA THR A 967 -35.18 10.86 21.32
C THR A 967 -34.63 11.36 19.97
N GLN A 968 -33.39 11.85 19.92
CA GLN A 968 -32.74 12.27 18.66
C GLN A 968 -32.54 11.09 17.70
N SER A 969 -32.21 9.90 18.22
CA SER A 969 -32.01 8.69 17.43
C SER A 969 -33.33 8.12 16.89
N GLU A 970 -34.43 8.23 17.65
CA GLU A 970 -35.78 7.83 17.24
C GLU A 970 -36.32 8.74 16.14
N LEU A 971 -36.16 10.07 16.29
CA LEU A 971 -36.50 11.04 15.23
C LEU A 971 -35.70 10.78 13.94
N LEU A 972 -34.41 10.48 14.06
CA LEU A 972 -33.57 10.10 12.91
C LEU A 972 -34.03 8.77 12.30
N SER A 973 -34.38 7.79 13.12
CA SER A 973 -34.90 6.48 12.69
C SER A 973 -36.25 6.59 11.99
N GLY A 974 -37.16 7.45 12.45
CA GLY A 974 -38.44 7.72 11.78
C GLY A 974 -38.28 8.31 10.38
N ILE A 975 -37.25 9.15 10.18
CA ILE A 975 -36.89 9.67 8.85
C ILE A 975 -36.35 8.55 7.94
N LEU A 976 -35.60 7.58 8.49
CA LEU A 976 -34.99 6.45 7.77
C LEU A 976 -35.97 5.28 7.50
N SER A 977 -36.91 5.01 8.40
CA SER A 977 -37.80 3.84 8.40
C SER A 977 -38.92 3.93 7.36
N THR A 978 -39.29 5.14 6.95
CA THR A 978 -40.34 5.36 5.95
C THR A 978 -39.83 5.01 4.54
N LYS A 979 -40.03 3.73 4.16
CA LYS A 979 -39.80 3.18 2.81
C LYS A 979 -40.26 4.14 1.71
N MET A 980 -39.52 4.19 0.62
CA MET A 980 -39.77 5.03 -0.57
C MET A 980 -41.20 4.89 -1.14
N ALA A 981 -42.12 5.68 -0.62
CA ALA A 981 -43.34 6.10 -1.30
C ALA A 981 -43.18 7.58 -1.70
N LYS A 982 -43.94 8.04 -2.70
CA LYS A 982 -43.82 9.40 -3.26
C LYS A 982 -44.21 10.48 -2.24
N LEU A 983 -43.24 10.96 -1.47
CA LEU A 983 -43.40 12.07 -0.52
C LEU A 983 -43.76 13.37 -1.26
N ASN A 984 -44.72 14.11 -0.71
CA ASN A 984 -45.09 15.43 -1.20
C ASN A 984 -43.96 16.44 -0.91
N ALA A 985 -43.82 17.48 -1.73
CA ALA A 985 -42.81 18.53 -1.53
C ALA A 985 -42.88 19.19 -0.14
N LYS A 986 -44.08 19.31 0.45
CA LYS A 986 -44.27 19.77 1.83
C LYS A 986 -43.68 18.80 2.88
N GLU A 987 -43.79 17.50 2.66
CA GLU A 987 -43.24 16.48 3.58
C GLU A 987 -41.72 16.37 3.43
N LEU A 988 -41.20 16.52 2.21
CA LEU A 988 -39.76 16.60 1.94
C LEU A 988 -39.13 17.81 2.65
N GLN A 989 -39.78 18.98 2.54
CA GLN A 989 -39.36 20.19 3.24
C GLN A 989 -39.47 20.03 4.76
N GLY A 990 -40.58 19.47 5.28
CA GLY A 990 -40.75 19.18 6.70
C GLY A 990 -39.62 18.31 7.26
N ARG A 991 -39.30 17.19 6.61
CA ARG A 991 -38.18 16.31 6.97
C ARG A 991 -36.82 17.01 6.88
N GLN A 992 -36.64 17.88 5.90
CA GLN A 992 -35.42 18.66 5.72
C GLN A 992 -35.22 19.69 6.84
N ASP A 993 -36.31 20.30 7.32
CA ASP A 993 -36.26 21.21 8.47
C ASP A 993 -36.13 20.43 9.80
N THR A 994 -36.69 19.22 9.92
CA THR A 994 -36.37 18.29 11.03
C THR A 994 -34.87 17.93 11.05
N LEU A 995 -34.27 17.59 9.89
CA LEU A 995 -32.82 17.31 9.79
C LEU A 995 -31.94 18.52 10.13
N LYS A 996 -32.39 19.75 9.83
CA LYS A 996 -31.71 20.97 10.32
C LYS A 996 -31.81 21.09 11.84
N GLY A 997 -32.98 20.78 12.43
CA GLY A 997 -33.16 20.74 13.88
C GLY A 997 -32.23 19.73 14.57
N LEU A 998 -32.17 18.50 14.08
CA LEU A 998 -31.26 17.46 14.59
C LEU A 998 -29.78 17.89 14.47
N ARG A 999 -29.40 18.60 13.40
CA ARG A 999 -28.05 19.16 13.26
C ARG A 999 -27.77 20.33 14.20
N ALA A 1000 -28.75 21.17 14.52
CA ALA A 1000 -28.60 22.22 15.53
C ALA A 1000 -28.40 21.63 16.93
N GLY A 1001 -29.06 20.51 17.24
CA GLY A 1001 -28.90 19.78 18.50
C GLY A 1001 -27.51 19.17 18.73
N LEU A 1002 -26.73 18.93 17.68
CA LEU A 1002 -25.38 18.34 17.80
C LEU A 1002 -24.43 19.13 18.72
N GLY A 1003 -24.55 20.46 18.75
CA GLY A 1003 -23.71 21.32 19.59
C GLY A 1003 -23.94 21.06 21.07
N TRP A 1004 -25.21 21.12 21.50
CA TRP A 1004 -25.62 20.83 22.87
C TRP A 1004 -25.26 19.39 23.28
N GLY A 1005 -25.52 18.42 22.41
CA GLY A 1005 -25.17 17.02 22.67
C GLY A 1005 -23.66 16.77 22.81
N GLN A 1006 -22.84 17.49 22.02
CA GLN A 1006 -21.39 17.41 22.16
C GLN A 1006 -20.91 18.00 23.48
N GLU A 1007 -21.48 19.13 23.89
CA GLU A 1007 -21.15 19.81 25.14
C GLU A 1007 -21.53 18.96 26.36
N GLN A 1008 -22.74 18.40 26.41
CA GLN A 1008 -23.15 17.52 27.52
C GLN A 1008 -22.33 16.23 27.58
N PHE A 1009 -22.04 15.59 26.44
CA PHE A 1009 -21.20 14.39 26.43
C PHE A 1009 -19.75 14.68 26.88
N GLN A 1010 -19.23 15.85 26.54
CA GLN A 1010 -17.88 16.27 26.94
C GLN A 1010 -17.80 16.66 28.43
N LEU A 1011 -18.88 17.22 28.99
CA LEU A 1011 -19.01 17.42 30.44
C LEU A 1011 -19.08 16.09 31.20
N LEU A 1012 -19.82 15.10 30.71
CA LEU A 1012 -19.86 13.75 31.30
C LEU A 1012 -18.47 13.08 31.33
N LEU A 1013 -17.71 13.17 30.22
CA LEU A 1013 -16.32 12.69 30.18
C LEU A 1013 -15.42 13.41 31.20
N GLN A 1014 -15.60 14.72 31.38
CA GLN A 1014 -14.79 15.53 32.30
C GLN A 1014 -15.16 15.32 33.78
N GLU A 1015 -16.44 15.10 34.08
CA GLU A 1015 -16.94 14.74 35.42
C GLU A 1015 -16.48 13.31 35.80
N SER A 1016 -16.56 12.34 34.87
CA SER A 1016 -16.07 10.97 35.05
C SER A 1016 -14.57 10.91 35.40
N GLN A 1017 -13.72 11.65 34.68
CA GLN A 1017 -12.28 11.73 34.97
C GLN A 1017 -11.95 12.40 36.32
N ARG A 1018 -12.84 13.24 36.84
CA ARG A 1018 -12.61 13.98 38.10
C ARG A 1018 -12.90 13.16 39.36
N GLY A 1019 -13.59 12.02 39.22
CA GLY A 1019 -13.86 11.08 40.31
C GLY A 1019 -12.70 10.10 40.60
N GLN A 1020 -11.70 10.01 39.72
CA GLN A 1020 -10.61 9.03 39.82
C GLN A 1020 -9.43 9.53 40.67
N SER A 1021 -9.65 9.63 41.99
CA SER A 1021 -8.58 9.69 43.00
C SER A 1021 -8.81 8.62 44.06
N GLY A 1022 -8.34 7.38 43.79
CA GLY A 1022 -8.33 6.30 44.78
C GLY A 1022 -9.15 5.05 44.46
N SER A 1023 -9.19 4.61 43.20
CA SER A 1023 -9.55 3.22 42.84
C SER A 1023 -8.94 2.87 41.47
N GLY A 1024 -8.69 1.58 41.21
CA GLY A 1024 -8.13 1.08 39.95
C GLY A 1024 -9.10 1.21 38.75
N PRO A 1025 -8.67 0.80 37.54
CA PRO A 1025 -9.43 0.99 36.30
C PRO A 1025 -10.63 0.03 36.21
N ALA A 1026 -11.69 0.33 36.96
CA ALA A 1026 -13.03 -0.15 36.64
C ALA A 1026 -13.56 0.71 35.48
N GLU A 1027 -13.55 0.16 34.27
CA GLU A 1027 -14.19 0.78 33.12
C GLU A 1027 -15.70 0.93 33.39
N ASP A 1028 -16.23 2.16 33.37
CA ASP A 1028 -17.68 2.41 33.45
C ASP A 1028 -18.31 1.97 32.13
N VAL A 1029 -18.61 0.67 32.04
CA VAL A 1029 -19.05 -0.05 30.82
C VAL A 1029 -20.15 0.70 30.08
N GLY A 1030 -21.12 1.27 30.80
CA GLY A 1030 -22.23 1.97 30.17
C GLY A 1030 -21.88 3.37 29.64
N LEU A 1031 -20.75 3.98 30.05
CA LEU A 1031 -20.30 5.25 29.48
C LEU A 1031 -19.63 5.04 28.11
N GLU A 1032 -18.99 3.89 27.90
CA GLU A 1032 -18.47 3.48 26.59
C GLU A 1032 -19.61 3.00 25.65
N GLU A 1033 -20.65 2.36 26.18
CA GLU A 1033 -21.89 2.09 25.43
C GLU A 1033 -22.60 3.39 24.99
N LEU A 1034 -22.68 4.38 25.88
CA LEU A 1034 -23.21 5.71 25.58
C LEU A 1034 -22.37 6.45 24.53
N ARG A 1035 -21.04 6.30 24.58
CA ARG A 1035 -20.10 6.81 23.57
C ARG A 1035 -20.33 6.17 22.21
N TYR A 1036 -20.53 4.85 22.17
CA TYR A 1036 -20.87 4.12 20.94
C TYR A 1036 -22.18 4.61 20.34
N HIS A 1037 -23.24 4.75 21.14
CA HIS A 1037 -24.53 5.29 20.69
C HIS A 1037 -24.42 6.73 20.17
N TRP A 1038 -23.62 7.59 20.81
CA TRP A 1038 -23.40 8.96 20.35
C TRP A 1038 -22.64 9.02 19.02
N MET A 1039 -21.58 8.21 18.88
CA MET A 1039 -20.80 8.10 17.63
C MET A 1039 -21.65 7.53 16.49
N LEU A 1040 -22.49 6.53 16.77
CA LEU A 1040 -23.41 5.94 15.80
C LEU A 1040 -24.48 6.94 15.34
N HIS A 1041 -25.05 7.74 16.25
CA HIS A 1041 -25.98 8.81 15.92
C HIS A 1041 -25.32 9.86 15.00
N LYS A 1042 -24.11 10.32 15.35
CA LYS A 1042 -23.32 11.25 14.54
C LYS A 1042 -23.01 10.71 13.14
N SER A 1043 -22.59 9.45 13.02
CA SER A 1043 -22.32 8.84 11.72
C SER A 1043 -23.58 8.85 10.85
N LYS A 1044 -24.70 8.32 11.38
CA LYS A 1044 -25.99 8.29 10.65
C LYS A 1044 -26.46 9.69 10.22
N LEU A 1045 -26.27 10.72 11.05
CA LEU A 1045 -26.65 12.10 10.71
C LEU A 1045 -25.70 12.75 9.67
N LYS A 1046 -24.43 12.33 9.64
CA LYS A 1046 -23.41 12.74 8.65
C LYS A 1046 -23.67 12.09 7.29
N ASP A 1047 -23.95 10.79 7.25
CA ASP A 1047 -24.24 10.03 6.02
C ASP A 1047 -25.48 10.58 5.28
N MET A 1048 -26.46 11.13 6.02
CA MET A 1048 -27.61 11.86 5.48
C MET A 1048 -27.27 13.21 4.83
N GLY A 1049 -26.02 13.70 4.95
CA GLY A 1049 -25.50 14.86 4.20
C GLY A 1049 -25.26 14.55 2.73
N ASP A 1050 -24.66 13.39 2.45
CA ASP A 1050 -24.13 13.06 1.13
C ASP A 1050 -25.20 12.58 0.13
N ILE A 1051 -26.37 12.16 0.63
CA ILE A 1051 -27.50 11.72 -0.20
C ILE A 1051 -27.99 12.85 -1.15
N ARG A 1052 -27.80 14.13 -0.78
CA ARG A 1052 -28.14 15.27 -1.65
C ARG A 1052 -27.29 15.34 -2.93
N ALA A 1053 -26.06 14.82 -2.91
CA ALA A 1053 -25.17 14.87 -4.07
C ALA A 1053 -25.53 13.86 -5.18
N ARG A 1054 -26.43 12.91 -4.93
CA ARG A 1054 -26.74 11.79 -5.86
C ARG A 1054 -28.05 11.88 -6.63
N THR A 1055 -28.88 12.90 -6.39
CA THR A 1055 -30.18 13.07 -7.09
C THR A 1055 -30.18 14.16 -8.16
N GLY A 1056 -29.01 14.69 -8.52
CA GLY A 1056 -28.87 15.85 -9.43
C GLY A 1056 -27.80 15.70 -10.52
N THR A 1057 -27.82 14.63 -11.32
CA THR A 1057 -27.17 14.59 -12.66
C THR A 1057 -27.48 13.30 -13.43
N LYS A 1058 -28.49 13.35 -14.32
CA LYS A 1058 -28.52 12.67 -15.63
C LYS A 1058 -29.81 13.04 -16.37
N ARG A 1059 -29.68 13.87 -17.41
CA ARG A 1059 -30.75 14.14 -18.37
C ARG A 1059 -30.14 14.23 -19.77
N LEU A 1060 -30.82 13.60 -20.73
CA LEU A 1060 -30.71 13.72 -22.19
C LEU A 1060 -29.70 12.83 -22.95
N GLN A 1061 -30.18 12.44 -24.14
CA GLN A 1061 -29.57 11.78 -25.31
C GLN A 1061 -29.29 10.26 -25.26
N THR A 1062 -29.60 9.42 -26.28
CA THR A 1062 -30.64 9.39 -27.36
C THR A 1062 -30.77 7.91 -27.83
N GLU A 1063 -31.89 7.49 -28.44
CA GLU A 1063 -32.09 6.14 -29.04
C GLU A 1063 -31.38 5.93 -30.40
N GLN A 1064 -30.99 4.68 -30.75
CA GLN A 1064 -31.47 3.96 -31.96
C GLN A 1064 -31.00 2.47 -32.09
N GLU A 1065 -31.97 1.59 -32.44
CA GLU A 1065 -31.92 0.35 -33.27
C GLU A 1065 -31.14 -0.97 -32.91
N GLN A 1066 -31.60 -2.06 -33.57
CA GLN A 1066 -31.37 -3.53 -33.37
C GLN A 1066 -30.58 -4.16 -34.56
N PRO A 1067 -30.31 -5.50 -34.70
CA PRO A 1067 -30.39 -6.66 -33.77
C PRO A 1067 -29.10 -7.56 -33.69
N ALA A 1068 -29.21 -8.69 -32.97
CA ALA A 1068 -28.31 -9.84 -32.67
C ALA A 1068 -27.46 -10.47 -33.83
N PRO A 1069 -26.45 -11.39 -33.61
CA PRO A 1069 -26.31 -12.30 -32.46
C PRO A 1069 -24.91 -12.70 -31.91
N ALA A 1070 -24.95 -13.46 -30.78
CA ALA A 1070 -24.02 -14.50 -30.30
C ALA A 1070 -22.52 -14.22 -30.00
N ALA A 1071 -22.19 -14.14 -28.70
CA ALA A 1071 -20.99 -14.76 -28.11
C ALA A 1071 -21.16 -14.92 -26.58
N ALA A 1072 -20.72 -16.04 -26.00
CA ALA A 1072 -20.84 -16.30 -24.56
C ALA A 1072 -19.63 -15.78 -23.77
N ALA A 1073 -19.84 -14.85 -22.84
CA ALA A 1073 -18.83 -14.41 -21.89
C ALA A 1073 -19.37 -14.43 -20.45
N LYS A 1074 -18.81 -15.30 -19.60
CA LYS A 1074 -19.13 -15.39 -18.17
C LYS A 1074 -18.50 -14.20 -17.42
N VAL A 1075 -19.27 -13.14 -17.15
CA VAL A 1075 -18.85 -12.10 -16.20
C VAL A 1075 -19.45 -12.40 -14.82
N GLN A 1076 -18.57 -12.74 -13.88
CA GLN A 1076 -18.95 -12.93 -12.48
C GLN A 1076 -19.45 -11.62 -11.87
N LYS A 1077 -20.75 -11.55 -11.57
CA LYS A 1077 -21.28 -10.51 -10.67
C LYS A 1077 -20.78 -10.81 -9.26
N LYS A 1078 -20.02 -9.87 -8.68
CA LYS A 1078 -19.66 -9.88 -7.25
C LYS A 1078 -20.96 -10.03 -6.42
N PRO A 1079 -21.05 -10.97 -5.47
CA PRO A 1079 -22.26 -11.12 -4.65
C PRO A 1079 -22.43 -9.89 -3.76
N GLY A 1080 -23.62 -9.28 -3.79
CA GLY A 1080 -23.95 -8.13 -2.95
C GLY A 1080 -23.90 -8.48 -1.46
N LEU A 1081 -23.74 -7.45 -0.61
CA LEU A 1081 -23.54 -7.61 0.84
C LEU A 1081 -24.54 -8.58 1.50
N CYS A 1082 -25.82 -8.51 1.11
CA CYS A 1082 -26.88 -9.37 1.64
C CYS A 1082 -26.57 -10.88 1.52
N HIS A 1083 -25.93 -11.33 0.43
CA HIS A 1083 -25.58 -12.77 0.27
C HIS A 1083 -24.43 -13.20 1.18
N ARG A 1084 -23.54 -12.27 1.56
CA ARG A 1084 -22.50 -12.53 2.58
C ARG A 1084 -23.08 -12.51 3.99
N VAL A 1085 -23.96 -11.55 4.28
CA VAL A 1085 -24.67 -11.46 5.56
C VAL A 1085 -25.54 -12.71 5.78
N CYS A 1086 -26.32 -13.15 4.79
CA CYS A 1086 -27.13 -14.37 4.90
C CYS A 1086 -26.29 -15.65 5.06
N ARG A 1087 -25.06 -15.73 4.52
CA ARG A 1087 -24.19 -16.91 4.74
C ARG A 1087 -23.58 -17.00 6.14
N LEU A 1088 -23.49 -15.89 6.88
CA LEU A 1088 -22.93 -15.85 8.24
C LEU A 1088 -24.03 -15.78 9.31
N ALA A 1089 -25.05 -14.93 9.08
CA ALA A 1089 -26.15 -14.76 10.02
C ALA A 1089 -27.05 -15.99 10.09
N LEU A 1090 -27.28 -16.72 8.99
CA LEU A 1090 -28.19 -17.88 8.99
C LEU A 1090 -27.64 -19.09 9.79
N PRO A 1091 -26.36 -19.51 9.66
CA PRO A 1091 -25.80 -20.50 10.58
C PRO A 1091 -25.64 -19.98 12.01
N LEU A 1092 -25.38 -18.68 12.24
CA LEU A 1092 -25.41 -18.11 13.60
C LEU A 1092 -26.80 -18.12 14.23
N TRP A 1093 -27.85 -17.85 13.45
CA TRP A 1093 -29.24 -17.96 13.89
C TRP A 1093 -29.63 -19.43 14.12
N LEU A 1094 -29.18 -20.36 13.28
CA LEU A 1094 -29.39 -21.79 13.52
C LEU A 1094 -28.63 -22.30 14.75
N LEU A 1095 -27.41 -21.82 15.00
CA LEU A 1095 -26.66 -22.09 16.23
C LEU A 1095 -27.37 -21.52 17.45
N LEU A 1096 -27.84 -20.26 17.39
CA LEU A 1096 -28.58 -19.64 18.48
C LEU A 1096 -29.92 -20.36 18.72
N LEU A 1097 -30.62 -20.76 17.67
CA LEU A 1097 -31.87 -21.52 17.75
C LEU A 1097 -31.63 -22.93 18.30
N ALA A 1098 -30.50 -23.58 17.95
CA ALA A 1098 -30.08 -24.86 18.50
C ALA A 1098 -29.68 -24.76 19.97
N LEU A 1099 -29.01 -23.68 20.39
CA LEU A 1099 -28.72 -23.39 21.80
C LEU A 1099 -30.00 -23.05 22.59
N LEU A 1100 -30.96 -22.38 21.97
CA LEU A 1100 -32.30 -22.17 22.55
C LEU A 1100 -33.08 -23.47 22.67
N LEU A 1101 -32.99 -24.36 21.67
CA LEU A 1101 -33.55 -25.71 21.72
C LEU A 1101 -32.87 -26.55 22.81
N LEU A 1102 -31.54 -26.46 22.94
CA LEU A 1102 -30.80 -27.10 24.03
C LEU A 1102 -31.26 -26.59 25.40
N ALA A 1103 -31.42 -25.26 25.56
CA ALA A 1103 -31.93 -24.65 26.77
C ALA A 1103 -33.42 -25.00 27.06
N PHE A 1104 -34.23 -25.25 26.04
CA PHE A 1104 -35.61 -25.77 26.17
C PHE A 1104 -35.69 -27.30 26.32
N LEU A 1105 -34.60 -28.03 26.09
CA LEU A 1105 -34.45 -29.45 26.40
C LEU A 1105 -33.79 -29.68 27.77
N LEU A 1106 -33.15 -28.65 28.36
CA LEU A 1106 -32.60 -28.69 29.71
C LEU A 1106 -33.61 -28.89 30.86
N PRO A 1107 -34.93 -28.57 30.75
CA PRO A 1107 -35.91 -28.91 31.79
C PRO A 1107 -36.64 -30.23 31.49
N LEU A 1108 -35.89 -31.27 31.10
CA LEU A 1108 -36.35 -32.68 31.09
C LEU A 1108 -35.30 -33.69 31.58
N MET A 1109 -34.19 -33.22 32.17
CA MET A 1109 -33.38 -34.02 33.10
C MET A 1109 -33.27 -33.27 34.44
N ASP A 1110 -33.19 -34.04 35.52
CA ASP A 1110 -33.10 -33.58 36.91
C ASP A 1110 -34.34 -32.91 37.53
N GLU A 1111 -35.48 -33.60 37.52
CA GLU A 1111 -36.12 -33.88 38.83
C GLU A 1111 -35.35 -35.04 39.48
N GLY A 1112 -34.16 -34.74 40.01
CA GLY A 1112 -33.22 -35.81 40.41
C GLY A 1112 -31.93 -35.39 41.11
N ASN A 1113 -31.44 -34.15 40.97
CA ASN A 1113 -30.20 -33.73 41.64
C ASN A 1113 -30.39 -32.51 42.55
N SER A 1114 -30.53 -32.81 43.83
CA SER A 1114 -30.42 -31.83 44.92
C SER A 1114 -29.03 -31.16 44.93
N CYS A 1115 -28.98 -29.83 45.06
CA CYS A 1115 -27.77 -29.12 45.45
C CYS A 1115 -27.40 -29.44 46.91
N SER A 1116 -26.84 -30.62 47.15
CA SER A 1116 -26.47 -31.15 48.48
C SER A 1116 -24.96 -31.30 48.69
N LEU A 1117 -24.13 -30.68 47.83
CA LEU A 1117 -22.67 -30.86 47.81
C LEU A 1117 -21.84 -29.57 48.02
N SER A 1118 -22.36 -28.61 48.80
CA SER A 1118 -21.54 -27.49 49.32
C SER A 1118 -21.97 -26.95 50.70
N ASN A 1119 -22.45 -27.78 51.62
CA ASN A 1119 -22.52 -27.41 53.04
C ASN A 1119 -22.46 -28.62 53.99
N ASN A 1120 -21.24 -29.07 54.31
CA ASN A 1120 -20.98 -30.32 55.04
C ASN A 1120 -21.01 -30.15 56.59
N PHE A 1121 -21.91 -29.30 57.10
CA PHE A 1121 -22.08 -29.06 58.55
C PHE A 1121 -23.51 -29.26 59.07
N ALA A 1122 -24.51 -29.48 58.20
CA ALA A 1122 -25.93 -29.51 58.60
C ALA A 1122 -26.49 -30.89 59.00
N ARG A 1123 -25.66 -31.96 59.03
CA ARG A 1123 -26.11 -33.35 59.33
C ARG A 1123 -25.53 -33.98 60.59
N SER A 1124 -24.81 -33.24 61.43
CA SER A 1124 -24.16 -33.77 62.65
C SER A 1124 -25.05 -33.84 63.90
N PHE A 1125 -26.38 -33.77 63.78
CA PHE A 1125 -27.32 -33.85 64.90
C PHE A 1125 -28.45 -34.85 64.65
N ASN A 1126 -28.11 -36.14 64.56
CA ASN A 1126 -28.93 -37.24 65.10
C ASN A 1126 -28.14 -38.56 65.11
N ILE A 1127 -27.31 -38.74 66.15
CA ILE A 1127 -26.93 -40.07 66.62
C ILE A 1127 -27.47 -40.18 68.05
N MET A 1128 -28.63 -40.81 68.19
CA MET A 1128 -29.02 -41.37 69.48
C MET A 1128 -28.17 -42.60 69.74
N LEU A 1129 -27.17 -42.46 70.60
CA LEU A 1129 -26.48 -43.59 71.24
C LEU A 1129 -27.52 -44.38 72.05
N ARG A 1130 -27.96 -45.53 71.51
CA ARG A 1130 -28.53 -46.60 72.36
C ARG A 1130 -27.37 -47.33 73.01
N TYR A 1131 -27.36 -47.35 74.33
CA TYR A 1131 -26.43 -48.14 75.13
C TYR A 1131 -27.16 -49.41 75.56
N ASP A 1132 -26.85 -50.52 74.89
CA ASP A 1132 -27.36 -51.84 75.25
C ASP A 1132 -26.43 -52.51 76.28
N GLY A 1133 -26.66 -52.20 77.55
CA GLY A 1133 -25.98 -52.83 78.69
C GLY A 1133 -26.53 -52.33 80.03
N PRO A 1134 -26.41 -53.10 81.12
CA PRO A 1134 -26.69 -52.60 82.46
C PRO A 1134 -25.63 -51.56 82.89
N PRO A 1135 -25.97 -50.60 83.77
CA PRO A 1135 -25.05 -49.57 84.21
C PRO A 1135 -24.00 -50.13 85.18
N PRO A 1136 -22.70 -49.79 85.02
CA PRO A 1136 -21.69 -50.08 86.04
C PRO A 1136 -21.83 -49.12 87.24
N THR A 1137 -21.54 -49.64 88.43
CA THR A 1137 -21.44 -48.90 89.71
C THR A 1137 -20.21 -48.01 89.79
#